data_AF-A0A671Y4T4-F1
#
_entry.id   AF-A0A671Y4T4-F1
#
_cell.length_a   1.000
_cell.length_b   1.000
_cell.length_c   1.000
_cell.angle_alpha   90.00
_cell.angle_beta   90.00
_cell.angle_gamma   90.00
#
_symmetry.space_group_name_H-M   'P 1'
#
loop_
_entity.id
_entity.type
_entity.pdbx_description
1 polymer ?
#
loop_
_entity_poly.entity_id
_entity_poly.type
_entity_poly.pdbx_seq_one_letter_code
_entity_poly.pdbx_strand_id
1 'polypeptide(L)'
;NQSLYLMVTLLSLSTPENNEIKVTCGPPENLRGIHRTYHARLYPNGYPQEFIKANPKEKCDFVFKDLSYSTTYIVEVCIIHISGDTKLSHLYSSSVFKYNDKALIGFLVFLIIVTSVALLIVIYKIYILRRRNIITVNVVSVVDDEENLLPVEPIAAEVLLEAYKRKLADEGRLFLAEFQSIPRIFSRYSVKEAKKPCNVPKNRYVDILPYDYNRVQLTTGNGEAGCDYINASFIDGYKESKKYIAAQGPKDETVSDFWRMVWEQQSSIIVMVTRCEEGNRVKCAQYWPSPQRETEIFEEFIVKLNSEDHCPDYTIRHLSLTNKRDKNSEREVTHIQFMSWPDHGVPEEPHLLLKLRRRVNAFKNFFSGPIVIHCSAGVGRTGTYIGIDAMMEGLEAEGRVDIYGYVVRLRRQRCLMVQVEAQYILIHQALLEHNQFGETEITLPELHSTLSTLKEKSSGNEPTLMEDEFDRLPSYKNWRTFNTGITEDNKKKNRSSSVIPYDYNRVLLKLDEGHSRESDPDEDEEEDSSDEEEEESTKYINASHINGYWGPRAFIAAQTPLPDTMADFWSMVYQKKAATIVMLSDCSEEDKSDSVYWDKDKKTFGEIEVEVASTDTSPTLITRNMLIRHVKRKESRPVKHFEFLKWSSAELPEKPQDLTDVIKDIKQSCGSSKSQRSTPVVVHCNDGSSRSGIFCALWNVLDSADSEKLVDVFQVAKTLRKERQGMLSSLEQYQFLYDALEGVFPVQNGEVKAPQASAAIEIVNETKAAEQPTEKKEEQPAEKKEEQPASTTSNGQQEAAESAPLVPEAEKEVKKEEAEEVSSTPTETTPLEGASNGPTVTVEV
;
A
#
# COMPACT_ATOMS: atom_id res chain seq x y z
N ASN A 1 11.14 -42.69 79.68
CA ASN A 1 12.07 -41.62 79.24
C ASN A 1 11.39 -40.70 78.25
N GLN A 2 10.96 -39.52 78.68
CA GLN A 2 10.65 -38.43 77.77
C GLN A 2 11.98 -37.87 77.22
N SER A 3 12.16 -37.87 75.91
CA SER A 3 13.23 -37.07 75.30
C SER A 3 12.77 -35.62 75.24
N LEU A 4 13.27 -34.78 76.16
CA LEU A 4 13.22 -33.33 75.95
C LEU A 4 14.00 -33.01 74.66
N TYR A 5 13.29 -32.41 73.70
CA TYR A 5 13.94 -31.69 72.61
C TYR A 5 14.50 -30.38 73.17
N LEU A 6 15.78 -30.12 72.89
CA LEU A 6 16.33 -28.79 73.02
C LEU A 6 15.76 -27.91 71.90
N MET A 7 15.03 -26.87 72.26
CA MET A 7 14.78 -25.74 71.35
C MET A 7 15.58 -24.52 71.80
N VAL A 8 16.35 -23.98 70.86
CA VAL A 8 16.84 -22.59 70.91
C VAL A 8 15.67 -21.73 70.42
N THR A 9 15.12 -20.85 71.27
CA THR A 9 13.77 -20.32 71.03
C THR A 9 13.68 -19.16 70.04
N LEU A 10 14.77 -18.48 69.68
CA LEU A 10 14.82 -17.51 68.58
C LEU A 10 16.19 -17.46 67.88
N LEU A 11 16.21 -17.59 66.55
CA LEU A 11 17.28 -17.14 65.66
C LEU A 11 16.82 -15.85 64.99
N SER A 12 17.64 -14.80 65.03
CA SER A 12 17.38 -13.51 64.42
C SER A 12 18.48 -13.16 63.41
N LEU A 13 18.06 -12.87 62.18
CA LEU A 13 18.91 -12.34 61.13
C LEU A 13 18.66 -10.83 60.99
N SER A 14 19.73 -10.08 60.80
CA SER A 14 19.70 -8.66 60.50
C SER A 14 20.72 -8.33 59.42
N THR A 15 20.40 -7.39 58.54
CA THR A 15 21.23 -6.99 57.41
C THR A 15 21.71 -5.55 57.60
N PRO A 16 22.84 -5.33 58.31
CA PRO A 16 23.33 -3.99 58.60
C PRO A 16 23.83 -3.24 57.35
N GLU A 17 24.28 -3.97 56.32
CA GLU A 17 24.64 -3.46 55.00
C GLU A 17 24.11 -4.42 53.92
N ASN A 18 23.95 -3.95 52.67
CA ASN A 18 23.34 -4.72 51.56
C ASN A 18 24.12 -5.99 51.14
N ASN A 19 25.31 -6.22 51.70
CA ASN A 19 26.17 -7.39 51.48
C ASN A 19 26.65 -8.03 52.81
N GLU A 20 25.96 -7.77 53.94
CA GLU A 20 26.31 -8.29 55.26
C GLU A 20 25.12 -8.96 55.96
N ILE A 21 25.34 -10.15 56.53
CA ILE A 21 24.40 -10.82 57.45
C ILE A 21 24.99 -10.81 58.85
N LYS A 22 24.24 -10.26 59.80
CA LYS A 22 24.47 -10.45 61.23
C LYS A 22 23.44 -11.44 61.82
N VAL A 23 23.95 -12.52 62.39
CA VAL A 23 23.21 -13.64 62.99
C VAL A 23 23.30 -13.56 64.51
N THR A 24 22.16 -13.53 65.20
CA THR A 24 22.10 -13.64 66.67
C THR A 24 21.07 -14.68 67.10
N CYS A 25 21.26 -15.32 68.25
CA CYS A 25 20.24 -16.24 68.79
C CYS A 25 20.15 -16.24 70.32
N GLY A 26 18.95 -16.51 70.83
CA GLY A 26 18.63 -16.52 72.25
C GLY A 26 19.26 -17.71 73.00
N PRO A 27 19.39 -17.64 74.34
CA PRO A 27 19.81 -18.78 75.14
C PRO A 27 18.75 -19.89 75.11
N PRO A 28 19.13 -21.18 74.97
CA PRO A 28 18.16 -22.28 74.97
C PRO A 28 17.50 -22.47 76.34
N GLU A 29 16.19 -22.67 76.33
CA GLU A 29 15.39 -22.90 77.52
C GLU A 29 15.60 -24.34 78.03
N ASN A 30 16.05 -24.47 79.29
CA ASN A 30 16.30 -25.72 80.04
C ASN A 30 17.57 -26.55 79.69
N LEU A 31 18.76 -26.14 80.17
CA LEU A 31 19.92 -27.04 80.33
C LEU A 31 20.78 -26.77 81.58
N ARG A 32 21.28 -27.84 82.19
CA ARG A 32 22.40 -27.84 83.16
C ARG A 32 23.65 -28.41 82.48
N GLY A 33 24.68 -27.59 82.30
CA GLY A 33 25.95 -27.96 81.65
C GLY A 33 26.88 -26.75 81.48
N ILE A 34 28.19 -26.96 81.66
CA ILE A 34 29.16 -25.89 82.00
C ILE A 34 29.88 -25.28 80.76
N HIS A 35 29.99 -25.99 79.63
CA HIS A 35 30.66 -25.48 78.42
C HIS A 35 29.83 -25.68 77.15
N ARG A 36 29.74 -24.62 76.32
CA ARG A 36 28.95 -24.58 75.08
C ARG A 36 29.73 -23.84 73.99
N THR A 37 29.72 -24.35 72.75
CA THR A 37 30.18 -23.59 71.58
C THR A 37 29.11 -23.56 70.50
N TYR A 38 28.86 -22.36 69.97
CA TYR A 38 27.98 -22.11 68.83
C TYR A 38 28.80 -22.17 67.53
N HIS A 39 28.22 -22.78 66.50
CA HIS A 39 28.79 -22.88 65.16
C HIS A 39 27.74 -22.37 64.17
N ALA A 40 28.13 -21.50 63.24
CA ALA A 40 27.25 -20.99 62.19
C ALA A 40 27.78 -21.36 60.79
N ARG A 41 26.87 -21.71 59.89
CA ARG A 41 27.11 -21.94 58.46
C ARG A 41 26.17 -21.08 57.63
N LEU A 42 26.63 -20.66 56.46
CA LEU A 42 25.87 -19.87 55.50
C LEU A 42 25.86 -20.58 54.14
N TYR A 43 24.67 -20.82 53.59
CA TYR A 43 24.45 -21.55 52.33
C TYR A 43 23.88 -20.60 51.25
N PRO A 44 24.62 -20.30 50.17
CA PRO A 44 24.07 -19.59 49.01
C PRO A 44 23.07 -20.49 48.25
N ASN A 45 21.95 -19.90 47.84
CA ASN A 45 20.86 -20.52 47.07
C ASN A 45 20.28 -21.82 47.65
N GLY A 46 20.54 -22.10 48.94
CA GLY A 46 19.94 -23.21 49.69
C GLY A 46 20.48 -24.62 49.39
N TYR A 47 21.51 -24.77 48.54
CA TYR A 47 22.10 -26.07 48.25
C TYR A 47 23.16 -26.46 49.30
N PRO A 48 23.10 -27.66 49.91
CA PRO A 48 23.96 -28.02 51.03
C PRO A 48 25.40 -28.42 50.66
N GLN A 49 25.79 -28.31 49.38
CA GLN A 49 27.10 -28.77 48.89
C GLN A 49 28.25 -27.77 49.15
N GLU A 50 27.98 -26.47 49.21
CA GLU A 50 28.96 -25.43 49.58
C GLU A 50 28.42 -24.54 50.69
N PHE A 51 29.25 -24.23 51.69
CA PHE A 51 28.87 -23.35 52.79
C PHE A 51 30.05 -22.56 53.35
N ILE A 52 29.78 -21.31 53.74
CA ILE A 52 30.74 -20.47 54.46
C ILE A 52 30.61 -20.77 55.95
N LYS A 53 31.69 -21.21 56.60
CA LYS A 53 31.71 -21.57 58.02
C LYS A 53 32.29 -20.44 58.87
N ALA A 54 31.56 -19.99 59.88
CA ALA A 54 32.10 -19.07 60.88
C ALA A 54 32.94 -19.82 61.94
N ASN A 55 33.95 -19.14 62.50
CA ASN A 55 34.71 -19.66 63.64
C ASN A 55 33.80 -19.84 64.87
N PRO A 56 33.98 -20.92 65.67
CA PRO A 56 33.11 -21.18 66.82
C PRO A 56 33.19 -20.09 67.88
N LYS A 57 32.07 -19.78 68.54
CA LYS A 57 32.00 -18.76 69.60
C LYS A 57 31.24 -19.26 70.83
N GLU A 58 31.54 -18.70 72.00
CA GLU A 58 30.79 -18.97 73.24
C GLU A 58 29.41 -18.28 73.26
N LYS A 59 29.22 -17.25 72.44
CA LYS A 59 27.96 -16.53 72.26
C LYS A 59 27.50 -16.60 70.81
N CYS A 60 26.19 -16.62 70.62
CA CYS A 60 25.54 -16.61 69.32
C CYS A 60 25.50 -15.18 68.74
N ASP A 61 26.64 -14.71 68.23
CA ASP A 61 26.75 -13.46 67.45
C ASP A 61 27.78 -13.67 66.33
N PHE A 62 27.30 -13.82 65.09
CA PHE A 62 28.13 -14.05 63.90
C PHE A 62 27.85 -13.00 62.84
N VAL A 63 28.87 -12.66 62.06
CA VAL A 63 28.80 -11.68 60.98
C VAL A 63 29.45 -12.30 59.75
N PHE A 64 28.73 -12.30 58.62
CA PHE A 64 29.21 -12.71 57.31
C PHE A 64 29.17 -11.48 56.39
N LYS A 65 30.32 -11.12 55.81
CA LYS A 65 30.51 -9.95 54.93
C LYS A 65 30.77 -10.39 53.49
N ASP A 66 30.81 -9.42 52.58
CA ASP A 66 31.19 -9.60 51.17
C ASP A 66 30.28 -10.59 50.41
N LEU A 67 28.99 -10.59 50.77
CA LEU A 67 27.98 -11.45 50.16
C LEU A 67 27.54 -10.95 48.78
N SER A 68 27.18 -11.88 47.90
CA SER A 68 26.72 -11.60 46.55
C SER A 68 25.32 -10.98 46.54
N TYR A 69 25.16 -9.88 45.80
CA TYR A 69 23.85 -9.28 45.54
C TYR A 69 22.91 -10.24 44.80
N SER A 70 21.60 -10.02 44.92
CA SER A 70 20.55 -10.85 44.28
C SER A 70 20.62 -12.35 44.59
N THR A 71 21.34 -12.75 45.64
CA THR A 71 21.53 -14.15 46.06
C THR A 71 20.71 -14.39 47.33
N THR A 72 20.04 -15.54 47.42
CA THR A 72 19.33 -15.93 48.65
C THR A 72 20.29 -16.72 49.54
N TYR A 73 20.36 -16.38 50.82
CA TYR A 73 21.21 -17.11 51.77
C TYR A 73 20.38 -17.77 52.87
N ILE A 74 20.73 -19.01 53.21
CA ILE A 74 20.19 -19.74 54.37
C ILE A 74 21.27 -19.84 55.44
N VAL A 75 20.95 -19.39 56.66
CA VAL A 75 21.80 -19.53 57.84
C VAL A 75 21.40 -20.78 58.61
N GLU A 76 22.39 -21.59 58.97
CA GLU A 76 22.27 -22.69 59.94
C GLU A 76 23.10 -22.38 61.18
N VAL A 77 22.52 -22.53 62.37
CA VAL A 77 23.25 -22.45 63.65
C VAL A 77 23.09 -23.75 64.44
N CYS A 78 24.21 -24.28 64.94
CA CYS A 78 24.31 -25.49 65.73
C CYS A 78 25.03 -25.22 67.07
N ILE A 79 24.64 -25.93 68.13
CA ILE A 79 25.31 -25.89 69.45
C ILE A 79 25.97 -27.24 69.71
N ILE A 80 27.23 -27.23 70.17
CA ILE A 80 27.97 -28.43 70.57
C ILE A 80 28.26 -28.38 72.08
N HIS A 81 28.02 -29.50 72.76
CA HIS A 81 28.29 -29.71 74.18
C HIS A 81 29.45 -30.71 74.35
N ILE A 82 30.43 -30.38 75.20
CA ILE A 82 31.63 -31.20 75.39
C ILE A 82 31.35 -32.30 76.43
N SER A 83 30.52 -33.27 76.07
CA SER A 83 30.21 -34.43 76.93
C SER A 83 29.64 -35.63 76.15
N GLY A 84 30.42 -36.24 75.26
CA GLY A 84 30.23 -37.61 74.74
C GLY A 84 29.09 -37.85 73.73
N ASP A 85 27.89 -37.33 73.97
CA ASP A 85 26.69 -37.56 73.15
C ASP A 85 26.28 -36.31 72.37
N THR A 86 26.42 -36.36 71.05
CA THR A 86 26.15 -35.24 70.15
C THR A 86 24.66 -35.12 69.81
N LYS A 87 23.90 -34.34 70.58
CA LYS A 87 22.55 -33.88 70.17
C LYS A 87 22.64 -32.55 69.43
N LEU A 88 22.47 -32.56 68.10
CA LEU A 88 22.34 -31.34 67.30
C LEU A 88 20.90 -30.82 67.32
N SER A 89 20.76 -29.52 67.53
CA SER A 89 19.56 -28.73 67.20
C SER A 89 19.93 -27.77 66.06
N HIS A 90 19.25 -27.90 64.92
CA HIS A 90 19.44 -27.02 63.76
C HIS A 90 18.32 -25.96 63.75
N LEU A 91 18.67 -24.68 63.63
CA LEU A 91 17.72 -23.63 63.22
C LEU A 91 18.10 -23.12 61.83
N TYR A 92 17.10 -22.99 60.97
CA TYR A 92 17.21 -22.43 59.63
C TYR A 92 16.48 -21.08 59.58
N SER A 93 17.10 -20.09 58.95
CA SER A 93 16.45 -18.83 58.59
C SER A 93 17.03 -18.33 57.27
N SER A 94 16.19 -17.76 56.41
CA SER A 94 16.56 -17.27 55.08
C SER A 94 16.39 -15.77 54.95
N SER A 95 17.27 -15.15 54.17
CA SER A 95 17.21 -13.73 53.83
C SER A 95 17.56 -13.52 52.36
N VAL A 96 16.77 -12.69 51.67
CA VAL A 96 16.91 -12.35 50.25
C VAL A 96 17.51 -10.95 50.13
N PHE A 97 18.57 -10.79 49.34
CA PHE A 97 19.28 -9.52 49.15
C PHE A 97 18.84 -8.80 47.88
N LYS A 98 18.68 -7.48 47.97
CA LYS A 98 18.42 -6.60 46.82
C LYS A 98 19.72 -6.02 46.26
N TYR A 99 19.60 -5.33 45.13
CA TYR A 99 20.71 -4.85 44.29
C TYR A 99 21.57 -3.76 44.98
N ASN A 100 22.69 -3.41 44.32
CA ASN A 100 23.61 -2.38 44.80
C ASN A 100 23.11 -0.97 44.46
N ASP A 101 22.35 -0.37 45.37
CA ASP A 101 21.80 0.99 45.23
C ASP A 101 22.85 2.05 44.87
N LYS A 102 24.07 1.94 45.41
CA LYS A 102 25.16 2.90 45.15
C LYS A 102 25.66 2.81 43.71
N ALA A 103 25.71 1.61 43.13
CA ALA A 103 26.07 1.43 41.73
C ALA A 103 25.00 1.96 40.78
N LEU A 104 23.72 1.73 41.11
CA LEU A 104 22.59 2.26 40.33
C LEU A 104 22.56 3.80 40.33
N ILE A 105 22.76 4.42 41.50
CA ILE A 105 22.87 5.89 41.62
C ILE A 105 24.07 6.41 40.80
N GLY A 106 25.22 5.74 40.85
CA GLY A 106 26.39 6.10 40.05
C GLY A 106 26.12 6.05 38.53
N PHE A 107 25.43 5.01 38.07
CA PHE A 107 25.01 4.86 36.67
C PHE A 107 24.02 5.96 36.25
N LEU A 108 23.01 6.26 37.07
CA LEU A 108 22.05 7.35 36.81
C LEU A 108 22.74 8.71 36.74
N VAL A 109 23.66 9.02 37.65
CA VAL A 109 24.44 10.27 37.62
C VAL A 109 25.30 10.36 36.37
N PHE A 110 25.98 9.28 35.97
CA PHE A 110 26.73 9.23 34.71
C PHE A 110 25.83 9.50 33.49
N LEU A 111 24.66 8.87 33.42
CA LEU A 111 23.71 9.02 32.31
C LEU A 111 23.14 10.45 32.25
N ILE A 112 22.86 11.08 33.40
CA ILE A 112 22.46 12.49 33.48
C ILE A 112 23.58 13.42 32.99
N ILE A 113 24.85 13.13 33.33
CA ILE A 113 26.00 13.93 32.85
C ILE A 113 26.15 13.79 31.33
N VAL A 114 26.09 12.57 30.79
CA VAL A 114 26.22 12.32 29.34
C VAL A 114 25.10 12.99 28.57
N THR A 115 23.84 12.85 28.99
CA THR A 115 22.70 13.52 28.34
C THR A 115 22.79 15.04 28.47
N SER A 116 23.20 15.58 29.63
CA SER A 116 23.41 17.03 29.80
C SER A 116 24.51 17.58 28.90
N VAL A 117 25.62 16.86 28.73
CA VAL A 117 26.71 17.25 27.81
C VAL A 117 26.25 17.17 26.36
N ALA A 118 25.54 16.12 25.95
CA ALA A 118 24.96 16.02 24.62
C ALA A 118 23.97 17.16 24.34
N LEU A 119 23.10 17.48 25.30
CA LEU A 119 22.11 18.54 25.20
C LEU A 119 22.77 19.93 25.19
N LEU A 120 23.88 20.13 25.92
CA LEU A 120 24.73 21.33 25.80
C LEU A 120 25.42 21.43 24.42
N ILE A 121 25.88 20.32 23.83
CA ILE A 121 26.44 20.30 22.47
C ILE A 121 25.35 20.64 21.44
N VAL A 122 24.13 20.12 21.60
CA VAL A 122 22.98 20.44 20.76
C VAL A 122 22.59 21.92 20.91
N ILE A 123 22.47 22.44 22.14
CA ILE A 123 22.22 23.88 22.39
C ILE A 123 23.36 24.73 21.83
N TYR A 124 24.61 24.30 21.93
CA TYR A 124 25.75 25.02 21.35
C TYR A 124 25.73 25.00 19.82
N LYS A 125 25.35 23.88 19.18
CA LYS A 125 25.09 23.82 17.73
C LYS A 125 23.92 24.72 17.35
N ILE A 126 22.81 24.71 18.09
CA ILE A 126 21.65 25.60 17.87
C ILE A 126 22.04 27.07 18.08
N TYR A 127 22.92 27.37 19.04
CA TYR A 127 23.46 28.71 19.28
C TYR A 127 24.41 29.13 18.16
N ILE A 128 25.27 28.24 17.64
CA ILE A 128 26.09 28.51 16.46
C ILE A 128 25.20 28.71 15.22
N LEU A 129 24.16 27.92 15.03
CA LEU A 129 23.21 28.03 13.92
C LEU A 129 22.35 29.31 14.04
N ARG A 130 21.89 29.67 15.24
CA ARG A 130 21.21 30.94 15.51
C ARG A 130 22.16 32.12 15.38
N ARG A 131 23.41 32.02 15.83
CA ARG A 131 24.41 33.08 15.69
C ARG A 131 24.86 33.24 14.25
N ARG A 132 24.97 32.14 13.49
CA ARG A 132 25.06 32.17 12.02
C ARG A 132 23.84 32.88 11.47
N ASN A 133 22.61 32.41 11.68
CA ASN A 133 21.39 33.08 11.20
C ASN A 133 21.28 34.56 11.61
N ILE A 134 21.65 34.96 12.82
CA ILE A 134 21.64 36.37 13.26
C ILE A 134 22.74 37.17 12.53
N ILE A 135 23.90 36.57 12.26
CA ILE A 135 24.91 37.14 11.38
C ILE A 135 24.42 37.16 9.92
N THR A 136 23.72 36.15 9.41
CA THR A 136 23.14 36.14 8.05
C THR A 136 22.00 37.15 7.89
N VAL A 137 21.23 37.40 8.95
CA VAL A 137 20.13 38.38 8.97
C VAL A 137 20.66 39.82 9.10
N ASN A 138 21.73 40.05 9.85
CA ASN A 138 22.36 41.38 9.96
C ASN A 138 23.48 41.63 8.92
N VAL A 139 23.94 40.58 8.24
CA VAL A 139 24.88 40.60 7.11
C VAL A 139 24.21 39.87 5.95
N VAL A 140 23.17 40.51 5.41
CA VAL A 140 22.80 40.32 4.00
C VAL A 140 23.84 41.04 3.15
N SER A 141 25.09 40.59 3.24
CA SER A 141 25.95 40.58 2.06
C SER A 141 25.26 39.68 1.04
N VAL A 142 25.29 40.06 -0.23
CA VAL A 142 24.84 39.22 -1.33
C VAL A 142 25.72 37.96 -1.36
N VAL A 143 25.30 36.92 -0.65
CA VAL A 143 25.74 35.55 -0.94
C VAL A 143 25.09 35.22 -2.27
N ASP A 144 25.89 34.89 -3.27
CA ASP A 144 25.31 34.51 -4.55
C ASP A 144 24.58 33.18 -4.37
N ASP A 145 23.26 33.19 -4.55
CA ASP A 145 22.44 31.97 -4.45
C ASP A 145 22.91 30.92 -5.47
N GLU A 146 23.59 31.34 -6.55
CA GLU A 146 24.19 30.47 -7.56
C GLU A 146 25.51 29.80 -7.10
N GLU A 147 26.29 30.40 -6.19
CA GLU A 147 27.57 29.84 -5.70
C GLU A 147 27.39 28.55 -4.87
N ASN A 148 26.20 28.30 -4.34
CA ASN A 148 25.89 27.11 -3.54
C ASN A 148 25.45 25.90 -4.38
N LEU A 149 25.21 26.08 -5.69
CA LEU A 149 24.77 25.01 -6.57
C LEU A 149 25.91 24.02 -6.87
N LEU A 150 25.57 22.74 -6.90
CA LEU A 150 26.49 21.67 -7.28
C LEU A 150 26.52 21.50 -8.80
N PRO A 151 27.68 21.24 -9.40
CA PRO A 151 27.78 20.82 -10.80
C PRO A 151 27.38 19.35 -10.93
N VAL A 152 26.08 19.07 -10.84
CA VAL A 152 25.52 17.73 -11.06
C VAL A 152 25.39 17.50 -12.57
N GLU A 153 26.04 16.46 -13.09
CA GLU A 153 25.91 16.09 -14.50
C GLU A 153 24.59 15.37 -14.79
N PRO A 154 23.97 15.57 -15.97
CA PRO A 154 22.82 14.81 -16.42
C PRO A 154 23.11 13.29 -16.45
N ILE A 155 22.13 12.50 -16.04
CA ILE A 155 22.24 11.04 -15.91
C ILE A 155 21.65 10.40 -17.17
N ALA A 156 22.42 9.56 -17.86
CA ALA A 156 21.93 8.80 -19.01
C ALA A 156 21.09 7.58 -18.57
N ALA A 157 20.15 7.17 -19.43
CA ALA A 157 19.17 6.11 -19.19
C ALA A 157 19.82 4.79 -18.74
N GLU A 158 20.92 4.42 -19.40
CA GLU A 158 21.66 3.18 -19.22
C GLU A 158 22.45 3.09 -17.89
N VAL A 159 22.61 4.20 -17.16
CA VAL A 159 23.26 4.24 -15.83
C VAL A 159 22.34 4.79 -14.74
N LEU A 160 21.04 4.94 -15.02
CA LEU A 160 20.09 5.56 -14.09
C LEU A 160 19.91 4.72 -12.81
N LEU A 161 19.90 3.38 -12.93
CA LEU A 161 19.80 2.45 -11.81
C LEU A 161 21.01 2.51 -10.88
N GLU A 162 22.22 2.50 -11.44
CA GLU A 162 23.50 2.57 -10.74
C GLU A 162 23.66 3.92 -10.06
N ALA A 163 23.29 5.01 -10.76
CA ALA A 163 23.28 6.35 -10.22
C ALA A 163 22.30 6.48 -9.04
N TYR A 164 21.09 5.91 -9.15
CA TYR A 164 20.11 5.87 -8.07
C TYR A 164 20.61 5.06 -6.87
N LYS A 165 21.05 3.81 -7.07
CA LYS A 165 21.60 2.94 -6.01
C LYS A 165 22.77 3.62 -5.29
N ARG A 166 23.69 4.26 -6.02
CA ARG A 166 24.81 5.03 -5.46
C ARG A 166 24.35 6.25 -4.65
N LYS A 167 23.32 6.97 -5.10
CA LYS A 167 22.80 8.15 -4.37
C LYS A 167 22.01 7.77 -3.11
N LEU A 168 21.34 6.62 -3.12
CA LEU A 168 20.55 6.08 -2.01
C LEU A 168 21.40 5.45 -0.90
N ALA A 169 22.62 4.99 -1.23
CA ALA A 169 23.58 4.47 -0.26
C ALA A 169 23.91 5.50 0.85
N ASP A 170 24.43 5.01 1.98
CA ASP A 170 24.70 5.80 3.19
C ASP A 170 23.48 6.64 3.65
N GLU A 171 22.31 6.00 3.82
CA GLU A 171 21.06 6.66 4.25
C GLU A 171 20.64 7.84 3.32
N GLY A 172 20.89 7.72 2.01
CA GLY A 172 20.55 8.75 1.03
C GLY A 172 21.41 10.01 1.10
N ARG A 173 22.57 9.99 1.78
CA ARG A 173 23.42 11.17 2.05
C ARG A 173 23.75 12.01 0.80
N LEU A 174 23.85 11.40 -0.39
CA LEU A 174 24.10 12.13 -1.64
C LEU A 174 22.82 12.83 -2.16
N PHE A 175 21.64 12.19 -2.06
CA PHE A 175 20.37 12.86 -2.33
C PHE A 175 20.16 14.06 -1.39
N LEU A 176 20.46 13.88 -0.10
CA LEU A 176 20.37 14.95 0.90
C LEU A 176 21.28 16.13 0.54
N ALA A 177 22.53 15.86 0.17
CA ALA A 177 23.50 16.88 -0.21
C ALA A 177 23.08 17.64 -1.48
N GLU A 178 22.61 16.94 -2.51
CA GLU A 178 22.06 17.56 -3.71
C GLU A 178 20.84 18.42 -3.38
N PHE A 179 19.84 17.87 -2.70
CA PHE A 179 18.61 18.58 -2.37
C PHE A 179 18.84 19.83 -1.49
N GLN A 180 19.77 19.76 -0.54
CA GLN A 180 20.14 20.88 0.33
C GLN A 180 20.95 21.97 -0.38
N SER A 181 21.71 21.63 -1.43
CA SER A 181 22.47 22.62 -2.21
C SER A 181 21.58 23.56 -3.02
N ILE A 182 20.38 23.12 -3.41
CA ILE A 182 19.43 23.93 -4.17
C ILE A 182 18.81 24.99 -3.23
N PRO A 183 18.94 26.31 -3.51
CA PRO A 183 18.31 27.35 -2.71
C PRO A 183 16.80 27.14 -2.56
N ARG A 184 16.27 27.43 -1.36
CA ARG A 184 14.83 27.34 -1.09
C ARG A 184 14.04 28.45 -1.78
N ILE A 185 14.64 29.64 -1.86
CA ILE A 185 14.14 30.85 -2.51
C ILE A 185 15.36 31.51 -3.17
N PHE A 186 15.25 31.97 -4.41
CA PHE A 186 16.29 32.76 -5.07
C PHE A 186 16.04 34.25 -4.79
N SER A 187 16.91 34.87 -4.00
CA SER A 187 16.75 36.23 -3.44
C SER A 187 16.67 37.34 -4.49
N ARG A 188 17.26 37.12 -5.68
CA ARG A 188 17.23 38.06 -6.81
C ARG A 188 15.84 38.31 -7.41
N TYR A 189 14.88 37.40 -7.22
CA TYR A 189 13.54 37.54 -7.76
C TYR A 189 12.61 38.21 -6.75
N SER A 190 11.96 39.30 -7.15
CA SER A 190 11.08 40.05 -6.26
C SER A 190 9.71 39.39 -6.10
N VAL A 191 9.07 39.64 -4.96
CA VAL A 191 7.72 39.19 -4.58
C VAL A 191 6.87 40.36 -4.07
N LYS A 192 7.08 41.56 -4.64
CA LYS A 192 6.49 42.82 -4.16
C LYS A 192 4.98 42.83 -4.36
N GLU A 193 4.49 42.28 -5.47
CA GLU A 193 3.06 42.23 -5.80
C GLU A 193 2.31 41.33 -4.80
N ALA A 194 2.87 40.16 -4.50
CA ALA A 194 2.32 39.20 -3.54
C ALA A 194 2.26 39.72 -2.10
N LYS A 195 3.09 40.70 -1.75
CA LYS A 195 3.17 41.35 -0.43
C LYS A 195 2.34 42.63 -0.29
N LYS A 196 1.63 43.08 -1.34
CA LYS A 196 0.71 44.23 -1.22
C LYS A 196 -0.40 43.93 -0.20
N PRO A 197 -0.84 44.89 0.63
CA PRO A 197 -1.86 44.64 1.66
C PRO A 197 -3.17 44.05 1.15
N CYS A 198 -3.60 44.40 -0.07
CA CYS A 198 -4.78 43.83 -0.73
C CYS A 198 -4.59 42.38 -1.23
N ASN A 199 -3.35 41.96 -1.44
CA ASN A 199 -3.00 40.64 -1.98
C ASN A 199 -2.62 39.63 -0.89
N VAL A 200 -2.18 40.09 0.29
CA VAL A 200 -1.84 39.23 1.43
C VAL A 200 -2.99 38.27 1.82
N PRO A 201 -4.26 38.69 1.93
CA PRO A 201 -5.38 37.79 2.25
C PRO A 201 -5.66 36.70 1.19
N LYS A 202 -5.22 36.93 -0.06
CA LYS A 202 -5.35 35.97 -1.17
C LYS A 202 -4.30 34.85 -1.11
N ASN A 203 -3.27 34.97 -0.27
CA ASN A 203 -2.26 33.91 -0.10
C ASN A 203 -2.68 32.92 0.98
N ARG A 204 -2.62 31.61 0.69
CA ARG A 204 -2.87 30.55 1.67
C ARG A 204 -1.73 30.44 2.71
N TYR A 205 -0.51 30.73 2.30
CA TYR A 205 0.69 30.72 3.15
C TYR A 205 1.50 32.01 2.95
N VAL A 206 1.99 32.60 4.05
CA VAL A 206 2.68 33.90 4.03
C VAL A 206 4.09 33.85 3.44
N ASP A 207 4.68 32.67 3.38
CA ASP A 207 6.03 32.36 2.90
C ASP A 207 6.05 31.72 1.49
N ILE A 208 4.91 31.29 0.96
CA ILE A 208 4.79 30.70 -0.39
C ILE A 208 4.18 31.73 -1.35
N LEU A 209 5.06 32.54 -1.95
CA LEU A 209 4.67 33.67 -2.80
C LEU A 209 5.19 33.48 -4.25
N PRO A 210 4.41 33.86 -5.28
CA PRO A 210 4.89 33.85 -6.67
C PRO A 210 5.90 34.98 -6.88
N TYR A 211 6.90 34.76 -7.74
CA TYR A 211 7.80 35.85 -8.17
C TYR A 211 7.08 36.81 -9.12
N ASP A 212 7.38 38.10 -9.02
CA ASP A 212 6.68 39.16 -9.76
C ASP A 212 6.82 39.01 -11.29
N TYR A 213 7.91 38.42 -11.77
CA TYR A 213 8.28 38.40 -13.20
C TYR A 213 7.52 37.36 -14.03
N ASN A 214 7.03 36.28 -13.40
CA ASN A 214 6.29 35.19 -14.06
C ASN A 214 5.02 34.78 -13.29
N ARG A 215 4.55 35.59 -12.34
CA ARG A 215 3.21 35.41 -11.77
C ARG A 215 2.16 35.45 -12.88
N VAL A 216 1.09 34.70 -12.72
CA VAL A 216 -0.09 34.88 -13.57
C VAL A 216 -0.73 36.22 -13.20
N GLN A 217 -1.11 37.00 -14.21
CA GLN A 217 -1.75 38.30 -14.04
C GLN A 217 -3.17 38.21 -14.59
N LEU A 218 -4.17 38.58 -13.79
CA LEU A 218 -5.56 38.62 -14.23
C LEU A 218 -5.84 39.98 -14.89
N THR A 219 -6.49 39.95 -16.05
CA THR A 219 -6.72 41.11 -16.93
C THR A 219 -8.13 41.68 -16.76
N THR A 220 -9.11 40.84 -16.45
CA THR A 220 -10.47 41.26 -16.09
C THR A 220 -10.66 41.20 -14.57
N GLY A 221 -11.56 42.04 -14.06
CA GLY A 221 -11.82 42.16 -12.63
C GLY A 221 -13.00 43.08 -12.34
N ASN A 222 -13.18 43.41 -11.06
CA ASN A 222 -14.15 44.39 -10.55
C ASN A 222 -13.57 45.83 -10.48
N GLY A 223 -12.28 46.01 -10.76
CA GLY A 223 -11.58 47.30 -10.68
C GLY A 223 -11.00 47.63 -9.30
N GLU A 224 -11.10 46.72 -8.33
CA GLU A 224 -10.53 46.89 -7.00
C GLU A 224 -9.01 46.66 -6.98
N ALA A 225 -8.32 47.25 -5.99
CA ALA A 225 -6.89 47.08 -5.83
C ALA A 225 -6.53 45.61 -5.57
N GLY A 226 -5.71 45.01 -6.45
CA GLY A 226 -5.34 43.58 -6.36
C GLY A 226 -6.26 42.63 -7.13
N CYS A 227 -7.18 43.13 -7.96
CA CYS A 227 -7.99 42.27 -8.86
C CYS A 227 -7.14 41.53 -9.90
N ASP A 228 -5.94 42.02 -10.20
CA ASP A 228 -4.95 41.45 -11.12
C ASP A 228 -4.11 40.31 -10.52
N TYR A 229 -4.21 40.08 -9.20
CA TYR A 229 -3.37 39.16 -8.46
C TYR A 229 -4.05 37.82 -8.17
N ILE A 230 -3.35 36.74 -8.52
CA ILE A 230 -3.58 35.39 -8.03
C ILE A 230 -2.23 34.76 -7.63
N ASN A 231 -2.21 33.89 -6.61
CA ASN A 231 -1.01 33.17 -6.22
C ASN A 231 -0.77 31.97 -7.15
N ALA A 232 -0.26 32.26 -8.35
CA ALA A 232 0.10 31.28 -9.36
C ALA A 232 1.30 31.78 -10.20
N SER A 233 2.07 30.86 -10.76
CA SER A 233 3.27 31.15 -11.57
C SER A 233 3.28 30.32 -12.85
N PHE A 234 3.65 30.92 -13.98
CA PHE A 234 3.96 30.15 -15.19
C PHE A 234 5.27 29.38 -15.02
N ILE A 235 5.25 28.10 -15.39
CA ILE A 235 6.37 27.16 -15.31
C ILE A 235 6.64 26.59 -16.71
N ASP A 236 7.91 26.43 -17.07
CA ASP A 236 8.29 25.82 -18.35
C ASP A 236 8.28 24.29 -18.25
N GLY A 237 7.86 23.61 -19.32
CA GLY A 237 8.08 22.19 -19.55
C GLY A 237 9.53 21.89 -19.92
N TYR A 238 9.77 20.71 -20.52
CA TYR A 238 11.11 20.36 -20.96
C TYR A 238 11.59 21.27 -22.10
N LYS A 239 10.82 21.29 -23.19
CA LYS A 239 11.06 22.11 -24.40
C LYS A 239 10.07 23.27 -24.57
N GLU A 240 8.91 23.20 -23.94
CA GLU A 240 7.82 24.18 -24.08
C GLU A 240 7.87 25.24 -22.96
N SER A 241 7.93 26.53 -23.30
CA SER A 241 7.85 27.60 -22.30
C SER A 241 6.42 27.84 -21.85
N LYS A 242 6.21 28.07 -20.55
CA LYS A 242 4.90 28.25 -19.92
C LYS A 242 3.91 27.08 -20.10
N LYS A 243 4.37 25.85 -20.37
CA LYS A 243 3.53 24.64 -20.48
C LYS A 243 2.55 24.47 -19.30
N TYR A 244 2.94 24.90 -18.10
CA TYR A 244 2.13 24.77 -16.90
C TYR A 244 1.91 26.10 -16.15
N ILE A 245 0.84 26.11 -15.36
CA ILE A 245 0.66 27.07 -14.26
C ILE A 245 0.74 26.29 -12.94
N ALA A 246 1.72 26.62 -12.10
CA ALA A 246 1.76 26.14 -10.71
C ALA A 246 1.01 27.13 -9.81
N ALA A 247 -0.15 26.71 -9.30
CA ALA A 247 -1.05 27.53 -8.47
C ALA A 247 -1.16 27.00 -7.05
N GLN A 248 -1.45 27.88 -6.08
CA GLN A 248 -1.94 27.42 -4.76
C GLN A 248 -3.33 26.78 -4.92
N GLY A 249 -3.71 25.89 -4.01
CA GLY A 249 -5.10 25.44 -3.89
C GLY A 249 -5.98 26.61 -3.46
N PRO A 250 -7.02 26.97 -4.24
CA PRO A 250 -7.83 28.16 -3.96
C PRO A 250 -8.38 28.15 -2.54
N LYS A 251 -8.44 29.32 -1.93
CA LYS A 251 -9.24 29.59 -0.73
C LYS A 251 -10.66 29.93 -1.17
N ASP A 252 -11.62 29.90 -0.24
CA ASP A 252 -13.02 30.24 -0.53
C ASP A 252 -13.14 31.64 -1.15
N GLU A 253 -12.36 32.62 -0.66
CA GLU A 253 -12.35 34.00 -1.17
C GLU A 253 -11.54 34.18 -2.47
N THR A 254 -10.92 33.11 -2.99
CA THR A 254 -10.14 33.13 -4.25
C THR A 254 -10.62 32.12 -5.29
N VAL A 255 -11.78 31.47 -5.09
CA VAL A 255 -12.35 30.53 -6.08
C VAL A 255 -12.70 31.24 -7.39
N SER A 256 -13.29 32.44 -7.31
CA SER A 256 -13.60 33.27 -8.49
C SER A 256 -12.34 33.67 -9.25
N ASP A 257 -11.31 34.16 -8.55
CA ASP A 257 -10.00 34.49 -9.14
C ASP A 257 -9.37 33.27 -9.85
N PHE A 258 -9.52 32.06 -9.28
CA PHE A 258 -9.02 30.82 -9.87
C PHE A 258 -9.76 30.44 -11.16
N TRP A 259 -11.10 30.52 -11.18
CA TRP A 259 -11.86 30.30 -12.42
C TRP A 259 -11.59 31.38 -13.47
N ARG A 260 -11.35 32.63 -13.04
CA ARG A 260 -10.89 33.71 -13.94
C ARG A 260 -9.53 33.40 -14.56
N MET A 261 -8.60 32.85 -13.79
CA MET A 261 -7.32 32.37 -14.30
C MET A 261 -7.52 31.28 -15.37
N VAL A 262 -8.28 30.22 -15.07
CA VAL A 262 -8.57 29.13 -16.02
C VAL A 262 -9.20 29.67 -17.32
N TRP A 263 -10.15 30.61 -17.20
CA TRP A 263 -10.80 31.25 -18.33
C TRP A 263 -9.84 32.12 -19.17
N GLU A 264 -9.11 33.04 -18.55
CA GLU A 264 -8.24 33.98 -19.26
C GLU A 264 -7.04 33.30 -19.91
N GLN A 265 -6.50 32.25 -19.27
CA GLN A 265 -5.37 31.48 -19.81
C GLN A 265 -5.80 30.37 -20.78
N GLN A 266 -7.12 30.20 -21.00
CA GLN A 266 -7.68 29.17 -21.88
C GLN A 266 -7.30 27.73 -21.47
N SER A 267 -7.05 27.50 -20.19
CA SER A 267 -6.64 26.20 -19.65
C SER A 267 -7.79 25.20 -19.76
N SER A 268 -7.55 24.09 -20.50
CA SER A 268 -8.54 23.02 -20.68
C SER A 268 -8.36 21.87 -19.67
N ILE A 269 -7.24 21.84 -18.94
CA ILE A 269 -6.87 20.74 -18.04
C ILE A 269 -6.46 21.30 -16.67
N ILE A 270 -7.02 20.72 -15.61
CA ILE A 270 -6.65 21.01 -14.22
C ILE A 270 -6.21 19.70 -13.54
N VAL A 271 -5.03 19.71 -12.92
CA VAL A 271 -4.43 18.59 -12.19
C VAL A 271 -4.32 18.95 -10.71
N MET A 272 -5.18 18.37 -9.89
CA MET A 272 -5.24 18.57 -8.44
C MET A 272 -4.54 17.41 -7.72
N VAL A 273 -3.34 17.63 -7.17
CA VAL A 273 -2.57 16.60 -6.44
C VAL A 273 -2.67 16.78 -4.92
N THR A 274 -3.90 16.85 -4.41
CA THR A 274 -4.23 17.01 -2.98
C THR A 274 -5.71 16.65 -2.74
N ARG A 275 -6.05 16.25 -1.52
CA ARG A 275 -7.46 16.22 -1.06
C ARG A 275 -7.85 17.64 -0.59
N CYS A 276 -9.16 17.92 -0.48
CA CYS A 276 -9.60 19.22 0.08
C CYS A 276 -9.22 19.35 1.56
N GLU A 277 -9.25 18.23 2.27
CA GLU A 277 -8.91 18.09 3.68
C GLU A 277 -8.04 16.85 3.89
N GLU A 278 -7.08 16.97 4.80
CA GLU A 278 -5.99 16.03 5.07
C GLU A 278 -5.57 16.25 6.54
N GLY A 279 -5.66 15.23 7.39
CA GLY A 279 -5.38 15.30 8.83
C GLY A 279 -6.21 16.37 9.57
N ASN A 280 -7.52 16.43 9.30
CA ASN A 280 -8.45 17.46 9.81
C ASN A 280 -8.00 18.91 9.54
N ARG A 281 -7.31 19.14 8.40
CA ARG A 281 -6.86 20.47 7.96
C ARG A 281 -7.23 20.72 6.51
N VAL A 282 -7.98 21.80 6.26
CA VAL A 282 -8.33 22.27 4.92
C VAL A 282 -7.08 22.68 4.12
N LYS A 283 -6.75 21.88 3.10
CA LYS A 283 -5.66 22.10 2.14
C LYS A 283 -6.12 22.90 0.92
N CYS A 284 -7.36 22.70 0.48
CA CYS A 284 -7.94 23.35 -0.69
C CYS A 284 -9.44 23.56 -0.47
N ALA A 285 -9.98 24.71 -0.87
CA ALA A 285 -11.44 24.86 -0.97
C ALA A 285 -11.97 24.00 -2.12
N GLN A 286 -13.20 23.49 -2.00
CA GLN A 286 -13.86 22.82 -3.11
C GLN A 286 -14.33 23.89 -4.11
N TYR A 287 -13.73 23.92 -5.29
CA TYR A 287 -14.00 24.94 -6.31
C TYR A 287 -14.85 24.42 -7.49
N TRP A 288 -15.42 23.23 -7.36
CA TRP A 288 -16.33 22.61 -8.33
C TRP A 288 -17.67 22.26 -7.64
N PRO A 289 -18.74 22.00 -8.40
CA PRO A 289 -20.06 21.74 -7.83
C PRO A 289 -20.07 20.55 -6.86
N SER A 290 -20.79 20.70 -5.74
CA SER A 290 -20.94 19.61 -4.76
C SER A 290 -21.68 18.39 -5.34
N PRO A 291 -21.49 17.16 -4.81
CA PRO A 291 -22.18 15.96 -5.31
C PRO A 291 -23.72 16.05 -5.32
N GLN A 292 -24.31 17.00 -4.58
CA GLN A 292 -25.74 17.26 -4.51
C GLN A 292 -26.22 18.32 -5.54
N ARG A 293 -25.33 18.87 -6.37
CA ARG A 293 -25.60 19.95 -7.33
C ARG A 293 -24.81 19.76 -8.62
N GLU A 294 -25.50 19.65 -9.74
CA GLU A 294 -24.85 19.58 -11.06
C GLU A 294 -24.24 20.92 -11.51
N THR A 295 -24.57 22.04 -10.87
CA THR A 295 -24.08 23.37 -11.27
C THR A 295 -23.89 24.27 -10.07
N GLU A 296 -22.79 25.00 -10.06
CA GLU A 296 -22.45 25.98 -9.04
C GLU A 296 -21.98 27.30 -9.67
N ILE A 297 -22.14 28.39 -8.93
CA ILE A 297 -21.94 29.75 -9.42
C ILE A 297 -20.89 30.44 -8.55
N PHE A 298 -19.71 30.64 -9.13
CA PHE A 298 -18.59 31.34 -8.51
C PHE A 298 -18.51 32.76 -9.11
N GLU A 299 -19.28 33.67 -8.50
CA GLU A 299 -19.46 35.06 -8.94
C GLU A 299 -19.90 35.21 -10.41
N GLU A 300 -18.97 35.49 -11.32
CA GLU A 300 -19.17 35.63 -12.77
C GLU A 300 -19.07 34.32 -13.54
N PHE A 301 -18.50 33.27 -12.94
CA PHE A 301 -18.36 31.96 -13.56
C PHE A 301 -19.49 31.02 -13.14
N ILE A 302 -20.01 30.28 -14.11
CA ILE A 302 -20.91 29.16 -13.91
C ILE A 302 -20.10 27.91 -14.24
N VAL A 303 -20.04 26.98 -13.30
CA VAL A 303 -19.35 25.69 -13.46
C VAL A 303 -20.40 24.60 -13.35
N LYS A 304 -20.52 23.79 -14.39
CA LYS A 304 -21.43 22.65 -14.44
C LYS A 304 -20.60 21.36 -14.48
N LEU A 305 -20.99 20.38 -13.67
CA LEU A 305 -20.46 19.02 -13.71
C LEU A 305 -21.23 18.22 -14.76
N ASN A 306 -20.53 17.69 -15.76
CA ASN A 306 -21.13 16.89 -16.84
C ASN A 306 -21.01 15.38 -16.57
N SER A 307 -19.85 14.93 -16.07
CA SER A 307 -19.63 13.57 -15.55
C SER A 307 -18.55 13.57 -14.47
N GLU A 308 -18.57 12.55 -13.60
CA GLU A 308 -17.55 12.29 -12.59
C GLU A 308 -17.22 10.80 -12.56
N ASP A 309 -15.98 10.47 -12.94
CA ASP A 309 -15.48 9.10 -13.05
C ASP A 309 -14.51 8.81 -11.88
N HIS A 310 -14.91 7.88 -11.01
CA HIS A 310 -14.16 7.50 -9.82
C HIS A 310 -13.27 6.28 -10.10
N CYS A 311 -11.97 6.51 -10.17
CA CYS A 311 -10.94 5.47 -10.16
C CYS A 311 -10.33 5.36 -8.73
N PRO A 312 -9.52 4.33 -8.44
CA PRO A 312 -8.92 4.15 -7.12
C PRO A 312 -7.99 5.31 -6.73
N ASP A 313 -7.08 5.66 -7.63
CA ASP A 313 -6.04 6.66 -7.36
C ASP A 313 -6.42 8.09 -7.71
N TYR A 314 -7.52 8.28 -8.44
CA TYR A 314 -7.95 9.59 -8.90
C TYR A 314 -9.43 9.67 -9.25
N THR A 315 -9.98 10.89 -9.23
CA THR A 315 -11.30 11.20 -9.75
C THR A 315 -11.16 12.13 -10.96
N ILE A 316 -11.77 11.79 -12.09
CA ILE A 316 -11.88 12.67 -13.27
C ILE A 316 -13.25 13.35 -13.25
N ARG A 317 -13.28 14.66 -13.52
CA ARG A 317 -14.50 15.46 -13.67
C ARG A 317 -14.47 16.16 -15.01
N HIS A 318 -15.50 15.97 -15.81
CA HIS A 318 -15.73 16.75 -17.02
C HIS A 318 -16.60 17.95 -16.66
N LEU A 319 -16.04 19.15 -16.79
CA LEU A 319 -16.68 20.40 -16.37
C LEU A 319 -17.00 21.28 -17.58
N SER A 320 -18.14 21.94 -17.56
CA SER A 320 -18.48 23.06 -18.44
C SER A 320 -18.28 24.37 -17.69
N LEU A 321 -17.44 25.25 -18.22
CA LEU A 321 -17.17 26.59 -17.69
C LEU A 321 -17.80 27.66 -18.61
N THR A 322 -18.62 28.53 -18.04
CA THR A 322 -19.26 29.64 -18.76
C THR A 322 -19.07 30.95 -18.00
N ASN A 323 -18.66 32.01 -18.70
CA ASN A 323 -18.56 33.36 -18.14
C ASN A 323 -19.85 34.15 -18.38
N LYS A 324 -20.54 34.58 -17.32
CA LYS A 324 -21.80 35.36 -17.44
C LYS A 324 -21.68 36.64 -18.26
N ARG A 325 -20.48 37.21 -18.36
CA ARG A 325 -20.18 38.42 -19.12
C ARG A 325 -20.04 38.12 -20.63
N ASP A 326 -19.69 36.89 -21.00
CA ASP A 326 -19.60 36.40 -22.38
C ASP A 326 -20.59 35.25 -22.63
N LYS A 327 -21.82 35.62 -22.99
CA LYS A 327 -22.95 34.68 -23.11
C LYS A 327 -22.85 33.69 -24.29
N ASN A 328 -21.83 33.80 -25.14
CA ASN A 328 -21.72 33.03 -26.37
C ASN A 328 -20.59 31.99 -26.35
N SER A 329 -19.85 31.85 -25.24
CA SER A 329 -18.81 30.83 -25.12
C SER A 329 -18.97 29.97 -23.86
N GLU A 330 -19.03 28.65 -24.07
CA GLU A 330 -18.89 27.60 -23.07
C GLU A 330 -17.57 26.88 -23.36
N ARG A 331 -16.84 26.47 -22.33
CA ARG A 331 -15.55 25.79 -22.47
C ARG A 331 -15.54 24.50 -21.66
N GLU A 332 -15.12 23.42 -22.29
CA GLU A 332 -14.86 22.16 -21.60
C GLU A 332 -13.56 22.26 -20.79
N VAL A 333 -13.58 21.78 -19.56
CA VAL A 333 -12.42 21.69 -18.67
C VAL A 333 -12.40 20.29 -18.05
N THR A 334 -11.34 19.53 -18.30
CA THR A 334 -11.10 18.24 -17.64
C THR A 334 -10.32 18.47 -16.35
N HIS A 335 -10.93 18.11 -15.23
CA HIS A 335 -10.33 18.21 -13.90
C HIS A 335 -10.02 16.81 -13.36
N ILE A 336 -8.74 16.48 -13.18
CA ILE A 336 -8.30 15.23 -12.55
C ILE A 336 -7.75 15.50 -11.14
N GLN A 337 -8.25 14.77 -10.16
CA GLN A 337 -7.83 14.85 -8.76
C GLN A 337 -7.14 13.56 -8.34
N PHE A 338 -5.85 13.63 -7.99
CA PHE A 338 -5.10 12.49 -7.48
C PHE A 338 -5.34 12.32 -5.97
N MET A 339 -5.79 11.14 -5.57
CA MET A 339 -6.29 10.78 -4.25
C MET A 339 -5.32 9.92 -3.42
N SER A 340 -4.37 9.24 -4.09
CA SER A 340 -3.37 8.33 -3.49
C SER A 340 -2.06 9.03 -3.08
N TRP A 341 -2.06 10.34 -2.80
CA TRP A 341 -0.93 11.00 -2.15
C TRP A 341 -1.18 11.12 -0.64
N PRO A 342 -0.37 10.47 0.22
CA PRO A 342 -0.57 10.54 1.66
C PRO A 342 -0.28 11.93 2.26
N ASP A 343 -0.88 12.19 3.41
CA ASP A 343 -0.76 13.46 4.14
C ASP A 343 0.68 13.71 4.62
N HIS A 344 1.37 12.63 4.97
CA HIS A 344 2.78 12.57 5.33
C HIS A 344 3.56 11.75 4.28
N GLY A 345 4.71 12.26 3.84
CA GLY A 345 5.58 11.55 2.89
C GLY A 345 5.17 11.65 1.41
N VAL A 346 5.27 10.52 0.71
CA VAL A 346 5.10 10.34 -0.74
C VAL A 346 4.35 9.02 -1.02
N PRO A 347 3.70 8.85 -2.19
CA PRO A 347 3.15 7.56 -2.59
C PRO A 347 4.22 6.46 -2.57
N GLU A 348 3.88 5.27 -2.05
CA GLU A 348 4.83 4.14 -1.98
C GLU A 348 5.15 3.53 -3.35
N GLU A 349 4.23 3.63 -4.30
CA GLU A 349 4.40 3.15 -5.68
C GLU A 349 4.59 4.33 -6.64
N PRO A 350 5.80 4.56 -7.16
CA PRO A 350 6.09 5.65 -8.11
C PRO A 350 5.26 5.57 -9.40
N HIS A 351 4.87 4.34 -9.79
CA HIS A 351 4.04 4.09 -10.98
C HIS A 351 2.72 4.87 -10.95
N LEU A 352 2.12 5.14 -9.77
CA LEU A 352 0.85 5.87 -9.68
C LEU A 352 0.94 7.30 -10.26
N LEU A 353 2.11 7.94 -10.18
CA LEU A 353 2.34 9.25 -10.79
C LEU A 353 2.63 9.15 -12.29
N LEU A 354 3.20 8.05 -12.76
CA LEU A 354 3.30 7.75 -14.20
C LEU A 354 1.90 7.51 -14.80
N LYS A 355 1.03 6.77 -14.09
CA LYS A 355 -0.38 6.58 -14.46
C LYS A 355 -1.12 7.91 -14.54
N LEU A 356 -0.97 8.77 -13.53
CA LEU A 356 -1.52 10.12 -13.55
C LEU A 356 -1.03 10.93 -14.78
N ARG A 357 0.28 10.89 -15.09
CA ARG A 357 0.85 11.51 -16.29
C ARG A 357 0.21 11.00 -17.58
N ARG A 358 0.11 9.67 -17.76
CA ARG A 358 -0.52 9.06 -18.94
C ARG A 358 -1.95 9.57 -19.15
N ARG A 359 -2.76 9.59 -18.09
CA ARG A 359 -4.15 10.11 -18.16
C ARG A 359 -4.20 11.60 -18.51
N VAL A 360 -3.33 12.42 -17.91
CA VAL A 360 -3.24 13.86 -18.22
C VAL A 360 -2.83 14.10 -19.68
N ASN A 361 -1.85 13.36 -20.19
CA ASN A 361 -1.35 13.51 -21.55
C ASN A 361 -2.32 12.96 -22.62
N ALA A 362 -3.23 12.06 -22.24
CA ALA A 362 -4.32 11.59 -23.09
C ALA A 362 -5.50 12.59 -23.21
N PHE A 363 -5.57 13.63 -22.37
CA PHE A 363 -6.65 14.61 -22.43
C PHE A 363 -6.47 15.62 -23.57
N LYS A 364 -7.59 16.05 -24.15
CA LYS A 364 -7.62 17.06 -25.22
C LYS A 364 -7.36 18.46 -24.65
N ASN A 365 -6.19 19.04 -24.94
CA ASN A 365 -5.91 20.45 -24.66
C ASN A 365 -6.49 21.35 -25.78
N PHE A 366 -7.82 21.51 -25.82
CA PHE A 366 -8.55 22.14 -26.93
C PHE A 366 -8.07 23.53 -27.36
N PHE A 367 -7.56 24.33 -26.42
CA PHE A 367 -7.12 25.71 -26.69
C PHE A 367 -5.60 25.89 -26.66
N SER A 368 -4.83 24.80 -26.53
CA SER A 368 -3.37 24.83 -26.29
C SER A 368 -2.96 25.74 -25.12
N GLY A 369 -3.83 25.88 -24.12
CA GLY A 369 -3.57 26.65 -22.91
C GLY A 369 -2.67 25.89 -21.94
N PRO A 370 -2.04 26.58 -20.97
CA PRO A 370 -1.20 25.92 -19.97
C PRO A 370 -2.03 25.00 -19.07
N ILE A 371 -1.46 23.85 -18.71
CA ILE A 371 -2.07 22.92 -17.75
C ILE A 371 -1.99 23.54 -16.36
N VAL A 372 -3.12 23.68 -15.67
CA VAL A 372 -3.15 24.21 -14.29
C VAL A 372 -2.89 23.07 -13.33
N ILE A 373 -1.82 23.18 -12.53
CA ILE A 373 -1.40 22.13 -11.59
C ILE A 373 -1.33 22.74 -10.19
N HIS A 374 -2.03 22.16 -9.23
CA HIS A 374 -2.06 22.66 -7.86
C HIS A 374 -2.09 21.56 -6.80
N CYS A 375 -1.71 21.93 -5.59
CA CYS A 375 -1.92 21.17 -4.36
C CYS A 375 -2.50 22.13 -3.31
N SER A 376 -2.06 22.08 -2.05
CA SER A 376 -2.33 23.16 -1.08
C SER A 376 -1.54 24.44 -1.39
N ALA A 377 -0.20 24.35 -1.39
CA ALA A 377 0.70 25.50 -1.56
C ALA A 377 1.11 25.76 -3.03
N GLY A 378 0.93 24.77 -3.90
CA GLY A 378 1.37 24.85 -5.30
C GLY A 378 2.88 24.74 -5.50
N VAL A 379 3.60 24.02 -4.62
CA VAL A 379 5.08 23.93 -4.68
C VAL A 379 5.63 22.51 -4.47
N GLY A 380 5.20 21.79 -3.42
CA GLY A 380 5.69 20.43 -3.12
C GLY A 380 5.21 19.39 -4.12
N ARG A 381 4.04 18.78 -3.88
CA ARG A 381 3.41 17.78 -4.77
C ARG A 381 3.30 18.29 -6.22
N THR A 382 2.88 19.55 -6.42
CA THR A 382 2.85 20.24 -7.73
C THR A 382 4.19 20.25 -8.45
N GLY A 383 5.27 20.68 -7.79
CA GLY A 383 6.61 20.70 -8.39
C GLY A 383 7.18 19.30 -8.61
N THR A 384 6.74 18.32 -7.82
CA THR A 384 7.11 16.90 -7.98
C THR A 384 6.48 16.31 -9.23
N TYR A 385 5.18 16.51 -9.44
CA TYR A 385 4.47 16.06 -10.65
C TYR A 385 5.04 16.73 -11.92
N ILE A 386 5.26 18.05 -11.88
CA ILE A 386 5.90 18.78 -13.00
C ILE A 386 7.33 18.27 -13.26
N GLY A 387 8.08 17.98 -12.19
CA GLY A 387 9.42 17.38 -12.29
C GLY A 387 9.42 16.01 -12.96
N ILE A 388 8.44 15.16 -12.66
CA ILE A 388 8.26 13.86 -13.32
C ILE A 388 7.90 14.07 -14.80
N ASP A 389 6.86 14.84 -15.12
CA ASP A 389 6.39 15.00 -16.51
C ASP A 389 7.48 15.55 -17.43
N ALA A 390 8.18 16.61 -17.03
CA ALA A 390 9.23 17.23 -17.84
C ALA A 390 10.53 16.40 -17.91
N MET A 391 10.87 15.62 -16.88
CA MET A 391 12.03 14.72 -16.95
C MET A 391 11.73 13.44 -17.72
N MET A 392 10.47 12.99 -17.73
CA MET A 392 10.01 11.94 -18.65
C MET A 392 10.14 12.40 -20.10
N GLU A 393 9.67 13.61 -20.45
CA GLU A 393 9.89 14.20 -21.79
C GLU A 393 11.38 14.29 -22.16
N GLY A 394 12.26 14.55 -21.18
CA GLY A 394 13.71 14.58 -21.39
C GLY A 394 14.31 13.19 -21.65
N LEU A 395 13.89 12.19 -20.87
CA LEU A 395 14.30 10.80 -21.05
C LEU A 395 13.83 10.26 -22.42
N GLU A 396 12.56 10.48 -22.75
CA GLU A 396 11.93 10.10 -24.04
C GLU A 396 12.60 10.75 -25.24
N ALA A 397 13.06 12.00 -25.13
CA ALA A 397 13.59 12.76 -26.26
C ALA A 397 15.12 12.77 -26.40
N GLU A 398 15.88 12.48 -25.33
CA GLU A 398 17.35 12.59 -25.32
C GLU A 398 18.07 11.43 -24.62
N GLY A 399 17.35 10.43 -24.10
CA GLY A 399 17.96 9.28 -23.41
C GLY A 399 18.68 9.64 -22.10
N ARG A 400 18.39 10.80 -21.52
CA ARG A 400 19.08 11.33 -20.32
C ARG A 400 18.21 12.32 -19.55
N VAL A 401 18.47 12.49 -18.26
CA VAL A 401 17.70 13.36 -17.36
C VAL A 401 18.60 14.28 -16.53
N ASP A 402 18.18 15.53 -16.34
CA ASP A 402 18.83 16.50 -15.46
C ASP A 402 17.85 16.95 -14.36
N ILE A 403 17.57 16.03 -13.45
CA ILE A 403 16.61 16.24 -12.36
C ILE A 403 17.06 17.38 -11.44
N TYR A 404 18.37 17.51 -11.21
CA TYR A 404 18.95 18.58 -10.40
C TYR A 404 18.75 19.95 -11.07
N GLY A 405 19.24 20.12 -12.29
CA GLY A 405 19.17 21.39 -13.03
C GLY A 405 17.73 21.79 -13.35
N TYR A 406 16.83 20.83 -13.58
CA TYR A 406 15.42 21.12 -13.76
C TYR A 406 14.74 21.57 -12.46
N VAL A 407 15.02 20.95 -11.30
CA VAL A 407 14.50 21.44 -10.00
C VAL A 407 15.08 22.81 -9.63
N VAL A 408 16.33 23.09 -9.98
CA VAL A 408 16.91 24.46 -9.91
C VAL A 408 16.11 25.44 -10.80
N ARG A 409 15.78 25.07 -12.05
CA ARG A 409 14.94 25.88 -12.96
C ARG A 409 13.54 26.12 -12.36
N LEU A 410 12.90 25.08 -11.82
CA LEU A 410 11.61 25.20 -11.12
C LEU A 410 11.69 26.21 -9.96
N ARG A 411 12.72 26.13 -9.11
CA ARG A 411 12.89 27.04 -7.96
C ARG A 411 13.25 28.48 -8.33
N ARG A 412 13.81 28.70 -9.53
CA ARG A 412 13.97 30.02 -10.15
C ARG A 412 12.63 30.59 -10.64
N GLN A 413 11.67 29.75 -11.07
CA GLN A 413 10.33 30.17 -11.53
C GLN A 413 9.28 30.28 -10.40
N ARG A 414 9.36 29.47 -9.35
CA ARG A 414 8.47 29.56 -8.17
C ARG A 414 9.21 29.06 -6.95
N CYS A 415 9.09 29.75 -5.81
CA CYS A 415 9.81 29.35 -4.60
C CYS A 415 9.48 27.91 -4.17
N LEU A 416 10.42 27.22 -3.52
CA LEU A 416 10.20 25.93 -2.84
C LEU A 416 9.64 24.76 -3.68
N MET A 417 9.66 24.85 -5.00
CA MET A 417 9.27 23.75 -5.89
C MET A 417 10.08 22.48 -5.55
N VAL A 418 9.38 21.35 -5.40
CA VAL A 418 9.88 20.12 -4.74
C VAL A 418 10.35 20.44 -3.31
N GLN A 419 9.46 20.25 -2.35
CA GLN A 419 9.55 20.91 -1.04
C GLN A 419 10.35 20.12 0.00
N VAL A 420 10.41 18.79 -0.13
CA VAL A 420 11.13 17.88 0.78
C VAL A 420 11.97 16.88 -0.01
N GLU A 421 12.99 16.31 0.62
CA GLU A 421 13.90 15.34 0.00
C GLU A 421 13.18 14.12 -0.57
N ALA A 422 12.24 13.54 0.18
CA ALA A 422 11.46 12.38 -0.30
C ALA A 422 10.75 12.65 -1.64
N GLN A 423 10.30 13.88 -1.89
CA GLN A 423 9.72 14.28 -3.18
C GLN A 423 10.79 14.36 -4.29
N TYR A 424 12.01 14.78 -3.97
CA TYR A 424 13.13 14.81 -4.92
C TYR A 424 13.61 13.39 -5.29
N ILE A 425 13.64 12.48 -4.30
CA ILE A 425 13.91 11.05 -4.51
C ILE A 425 12.79 10.41 -5.33
N LEU A 426 11.52 10.74 -5.08
CA LEU A 426 10.37 10.22 -5.84
C LEU A 426 10.46 10.53 -7.35
N ILE A 427 10.97 11.70 -7.75
CA ILE A 427 11.21 12.01 -9.17
C ILE A 427 12.19 11.00 -9.78
N HIS A 428 13.29 10.69 -9.09
CA HIS A 428 14.25 9.69 -9.55
C HIS A 428 13.63 8.28 -9.60
N GLN A 429 12.81 7.92 -8.60
CA GLN A 429 12.12 6.63 -8.55
C GLN A 429 11.12 6.46 -9.69
N ALA A 430 10.33 7.49 -10.02
CA ALA A 430 9.37 7.43 -11.12
C ALA A 430 10.06 7.32 -12.49
N LEU A 431 11.17 8.04 -12.70
CA LEU A 431 11.97 7.93 -13.92
C LEU A 431 12.64 6.56 -14.04
N LEU A 432 13.14 6.03 -12.93
CA LEU A 432 13.74 4.69 -12.87
C LEU A 432 12.70 3.60 -13.14
N GLU A 433 11.51 3.68 -12.53
CA GLU A 433 10.38 2.78 -12.75
C GLU A 433 10.02 2.72 -14.25
N HIS A 434 9.89 3.86 -14.93
CA HIS A 434 9.66 3.86 -16.37
C HIS A 434 10.86 3.31 -17.17
N ASN A 435 12.09 3.70 -16.82
CA ASN A 435 13.30 3.26 -17.52
C ASN A 435 13.55 1.75 -17.43
N GLN A 436 13.13 1.10 -16.33
CA GLN A 436 13.29 -0.35 -16.15
C GLN A 436 12.14 -1.16 -16.73
N PHE A 437 10.91 -0.65 -16.68
CA PHE A 437 9.70 -1.45 -16.95
C PHE A 437 8.89 -0.98 -18.16
N GLY A 438 9.10 0.25 -18.62
CA GLY A 438 8.44 0.83 -19.79
C GLY A 438 7.01 1.28 -19.53
N GLU A 439 6.17 1.14 -20.56
CA GLU A 439 4.72 1.30 -20.50
C GLU A 439 4.06 -0.05 -20.83
N THR A 440 3.33 -0.59 -19.86
CA THR A 440 2.73 -1.94 -19.90
C THR A 440 1.20 -1.90 -19.80
N GLU A 441 0.60 -0.70 -19.82
CA GLU A 441 -0.85 -0.55 -19.96
C GLU A 441 -1.28 -0.85 -21.39
N ILE A 442 -2.27 -1.71 -21.56
CA ILE A 442 -2.88 -2.05 -22.84
C ILE A 442 -4.34 -1.60 -22.80
N THR A 443 -4.79 -0.78 -23.75
CA THR A 443 -6.20 -0.42 -23.85
C THR A 443 -7.02 -1.62 -24.35
N LEU A 444 -8.27 -1.77 -23.88
CA LEU A 444 -9.10 -2.91 -24.31
C LEU A 444 -9.27 -3.00 -25.85
N PRO A 445 -9.42 -1.90 -26.62
CA PRO A 445 -9.46 -1.98 -28.08
C PRO A 445 -8.18 -2.55 -28.73
N GLU A 446 -7.01 -2.33 -28.11
CA GLU A 446 -5.71 -2.74 -28.64
C GLU A 446 -5.27 -4.13 -28.14
N LEU A 447 -5.98 -4.69 -27.15
CA LEU A 447 -5.61 -5.94 -26.46
C LEU A 447 -5.22 -7.07 -27.40
N HIS A 448 -6.05 -7.39 -28.41
CA HIS A 448 -5.80 -8.52 -29.32
C HIS A 448 -4.61 -8.28 -30.27
N SER A 449 -4.42 -7.04 -30.74
CA SER A 449 -3.24 -6.68 -31.54
C SER A 449 -1.96 -6.79 -30.71
N THR A 450 -1.95 -6.21 -29.50
CA THR A 450 -0.78 -6.25 -28.62
C THR A 450 -0.46 -7.68 -28.19
N LEU A 451 -1.46 -8.50 -27.86
CA LEU A 451 -1.29 -9.93 -27.57
C LEU A 451 -0.69 -10.71 -28.74
N SER A 452 -1.12 -10.41 -29.97
CA SER A 452 -0.57 -11.07 -31.17
C SER A 452 0.92 -10.76 -31.31
N THR A 453 1.32 -9.51 -31.12
CA THR A 453 2.73 -9.07 -31.14
C THR A 453 3.53 -9.63 -29.96
N LEU A 454 2.94 -9.67 -28.75
CA LEU A 454 3.59 -10.24 -27.56
C LEU A 454 3.88 -11.74 -27.69
N LYS A 455 3.03 -12.48 -28.41
CA LYS A 455 3.16 -13.93 -28.67
C LYS A 455 3.97 -14.26 -29.93
N GLU A 456 4.38 -13.27 -30.74
CA GLU A 456 5.12 -13.49 -31.99
C GLU A 456 6.58 -13.89 -31.74
N LYS A 457 7.11 -14.85 -32.52
CA LYS A 457 8.49 -15.34 -32.43
C LYS A 457 9.36 -14.83 -33.58
N SER A 458 10.32 -13.97 -33.26
CA SER A 458 11.31 -13.44 -34.21
C SER A 458 12.41 -14.49 -34.50
N SER A 459 12.13 -15.35 -35.48
CA SER A 459 13.00 -16.48 -35.85
C SER A 459 13.16 -17.55 -34.75
N GLY A 460 13.92 -18.62 -35.01
CA GLY A 460 13.79 -19.89 -34.30
C GLY A 460 14.28 -19.95 -32.84
N ASN A 461 15.02 -18.93 -32.37
CA ASN A 461 15.77 -18.99 -31.10
C ASN A 461 15.66 -17.72 -30.22
N GLU A 462 14.96 -16.66 -30.64
CA GLU A 462 14.79 -15.45 -29.82
C GLU A 462 13.58 -15.62 -28.87
N PRO A 463 13.64 -15.04 -27.65
CA PRO A 463 12.47 -14.97 -26.78
C PRO A 463 11.38 -14.11 -27.44
N THR A 464 10.12 -14.43 -27.12
CA THR A 464 8.97 -13.57 -27.41
C THR A 464 9.01 -12.31 -26.55
N LEU A 465 8.35 -11.24 -26.99
CA LEU A 465 8.24 -10.02 -26.19
C LEU A 465 7.50 -10.26 -24.86
N MET A 466 6.64 -11.29 -24.77
CA MET A 466 6.02 -11.73 -23.52
C MET A 466 7.00 -12.46 -22.57
N GLU A 467 7.94 -13.25 -23.11
CA GLU A 467 9.04 -13.84 -22.34
C GLU A 467 9.98 -12.74 -21.81
N ASP A 468 10.36 -11.77 -22.65
CA ASP A 468 11.14 -10.60 -22.22
C ASP A 468 10.41 -9.75 -21.18
N GLU A 469 9.08 -9.61 -21.30
CA GLU A 469 8.26 -8.90 -20.31
C GLU A 469 8.21 -9.63 -18.97
N PHE A 470 8.07 -10.96 -18.99
CA PHE A 470 8.12 -11.77 -17.78
C PHE A 470 9.50 -11.71 -17.09
N ASP A 471 10.60 -11.75 -17.86
CA ASP A 471 11.97 -11.67 -17.35
C ASP A 471 12.32 -10.29 -16.77
N ARG A 472 11.63 -9.22 -17.22
CA ARG A 472 11.71 -7.88 -16.59
C ARG A 472 11.01 -7.79 -15.23
N LEU A 473 10.09 -8.71 -14.88
CA LEU A 473 9.42 -8.66 -13.57
C LEU A 473 10.41 -8.92 -12.44
N PRO A 474 10.60 -7.98 -11.49
CA PRO A 474 11.61 -8.12 -10.44
C PRO A 474 11.36 -9.33 -9.53
N SER A 475 12.45 -9.89 -9.00
CA SER A 475 12.41 -10.95 -7.99
C SER A 475 12.77 -10.36 -6.64
N TYR A 476 11.76 -10.20 -5.77
CA TYR A 476 11.85 -9.56 -4.45
C TYR A 476 12.47 -10.49 -3.38
N LYS A 477 13.66 -11.03 -3.64
CA LYS A 477 14.35 -11.97 -2.72
C LYS A 477 14.93 -11.22 -1.53
N ASN A 478 14.41 -11.50 -0.33
CA ASN A 478 14.76 -10.79 0.92
C ASN A 478 14.35 -9.31 0.95
N TRP A 479 13.42 -8.90 0.09
CA TRP A 479 12.89 -7.53 -0.01
C TRP A 479 12.40 -6.94 1.33
N ARG A 480 11.74 -7.77 2.14
CA ARG A 480 11.28 -7.44 3.49
C ARG A 480 11.55 -8.62 4.43
N THR A 481 11.53 -8.36 5.74
CA THR A 481 11.65 -9.41 6.75
C THR A 481 10.41 -10.31 6.75
N PHE A 482 10.60 -11.56 7.18
CA PHE A 482 9.56 -12.57 7.41
C PHE A 482 9.91 -13.39 8.66
N ASN A 483 10.54 -12.72 9.63
CA ASN A 483 11.19 -13.30 10.81
C ASN A 483 10.18 -14.06 11.68
N THR A 484 8.95 -13.54 11.80
CA THR A 484 7.88 -14.15 12.61
C THR A 484 7.56 -15.57 12.15
N GLY A 485 7.50 -15.78 10.82
CA GLY A 485 7.11 -17.05 10.21
C GLY A 485 8.19 -18.14 10.24
N ILE A 486 9.46 -17.76 10.43
CA ILE A 486 10.61 -18.69 10.51
C ILE A 486 11.04 -19.04 11.94
N THR A 487 10.34 -18.56 12.97
CA THR A 487 10.56 -19.01 14.36
C THR A 487 10.24 -20.50 14.52
N GLU A 488 10.94 -21.22 15.41
CA GLU A 488 10.76 -22.67 15.58
C GLU A 488 9.30 -23.08 15.88
N ASP A 489 8.57 -22.26 16.63
CA ASP A 489 7.15 -22.50 16.93
C ASP A 489 6.20 -22.26 15.75
N ASN A 490 6.58 -21.41 14.79
CA ASN A 490 5.74 -21.07 13.64
C ASN A 490 6.12 -21.86 12.38
N LYS A 491 7.33 -22.40 12.25
CA LYS A 491 7.73 -23.27 11.12
C LYS A 491 6.72 -24.38 10.84
N LYS A 492 6.22 -25.06 11.89
CA LYS A 492 5.22 -26.13 11.81
C LYS A 492 3.82 -25.69 11.34
N LYS A 493 3.56 -24.38 11.34
CA LYS A 493 2.31 -23.78 10.85
C LYS A 493 2.37 -23.42 9.37
N ASN A 494 3.53 -23.50 8.74
CA ASN A 494 3.71 -23.25 7.31
C ASN A 494 3.62 -24.56 6.52
N ARG A 495 2.79 -24.62 5.48
CA ARG A 495 2.74 -25.78 4.56
C ARG A 495 3.97 -25.82 3.64
N SER A 496 4.49 -24.66 3.27
CA SER A 496 5.73 -24.50 2.50
C SER A 496 6.74 -23.63 3.24
N SER A 497 8.02 -24.01 3.20
CA SER A 497 9.12 -23.19 3.73
C SER A 497 9.57 -22.07 2.79
N SER A 498 9.13 -22.06 1.53
CA SER A 498 9.46 -21.04 0.53
C SER A 498 8.37 -19.98 0.32
N VAL A 499 7.24 -20.12 1.02
CA VAL A 499 6.09 -19.21 0.94
C VAL A 499 5.70 -18.79 2.35
N ILE A 500 6.31 -17.70 2.80
CA ILE A 500 6.10 -17.12 4.14
C ILE A 500 5.63 -15.67 3.96
N PRO A 501 4.61 -15.19 4.70
CA PRO A 501 4.19 -13.80 4.65
C PRO A 501 5.32 -12.89 5.15
N TYR A 502 5.47 -11.72 4.53
CA TYR A 502 6.36 -10.70 5.07
C TYR A 502 5.79 -10.12 6.36
N ASP A 503 6.65 -9.69 7.29
CA ASP A 503 6.21 -9.21 8.60
C ASP A 503 5.31 -7.97 8.48
N TYR A 504 5.56 -7.09 7.50
CA TYR A 504 4.82 -5.82 7.32
C TYR A 504 3.36 -5.97 6.87
N ASN A 505 2.98 -7.11 6.25
CA ASN A 505 1.62 -7.37 5.78
C ASN A 505 1.06 -8.72 6.20
N ARG A 506 1.72 -9.43 7.14
CA ARG A 506 1.17 -10.66 7.74
C ARG A 506 -0.16 -10.37 8.43
N VAL A 507 -1.10 -11.32 8.39
CA VAL A 507 -2.38 -11.15 9.08
C VAL A 507 -2.19 -11.35 10.59
N LEU A 508 -2.38 -10.28 11.37
CA LEU A 508 -2.28 -10.29 12.83
C LEU A 508 -3.56 -10.86 13.49
N LEU A 509 -3.43 -11.89 14.32
CA LEU A 509 -4.52 -12.45 15.14
C LEU A 509 -4.31 -12.08 16.61
N LYS A 510 -5.32 -11.53 17.30
CA LYS A 510 -5.21 -11.13 18.73
C LYS A 510 -5.52 -12.31 19.65
N LEU A 511 -4.77 -12.47 20.75
CA LEU A 511 -4.87 -13.60 21.67
C LEU A 511 -6.00 -13.54 22.70
N ASP A 512 -6.51 -12.36 23.05
CA ASP A 512 -7.57 -12.18 24.06
C ASP A 512 -8.66 -11.19 23.59
N GLU A 513 -9.89 -11.67 23.41
CA GLU A 513 -11.08 -10.85 23.08
C GLU A 513 -11.87 -10.43 24.34
N GLY A 514 -11.35 -10.64 25.54
CA GLY A 514 -12.09 -10.46 26.81
C GLY A 514 -12.69 -9.07 27.05
N HIS A 515 -12.14 -8.00 26.47
CA HIS A 515 -12.57 -6.62 26.70
C HIS A 515 -12.51 -5.70 25.46
N SER A 516 -13.05 -6.13 24.32
CA SER A 516 -13.35 -5.21 23.21
C SER A 516 -14.57 -4.34 23.53
N ARG A 517 -14.42 -3.00 23.48
CA ARG A 517 -15.53 -2.04 23.55
C ARG A 517 -16.17 -1.88 22.16
N GLU A 518 -16.96 -2.86 21.75
CA GLU A 518 -17.81 -2.69 20.54
C GLU A 518 -19.00 -1.77 20.82
N SER A 519 -18.74 -0.46 20.88
CA SER A 519 -19.79 0.56 20.97
C SER A 519 -19.43 1.93 20.37
N ASP A 520 -18.46 2.03 19.46
CA ASP A 520 -18.27 3.22 18.61
C ASP A 520 -17.99 2.79 17.16
N PRO A 521 -18.61 3.41 16.12
CA PRO A 521 -18.45 3.00 14.72
C PRO A 521 -17.34 3.72 13.96
N ASP A 522 -16.59 4.62 14.61
CA ASP A 522 -15.75 5.64 13.96
C ASP A 522 -14.23 5.47 14.17
N GLU A 523 -13.75 4.30 14.64
CA GLU A 523 -12.30 4.01 14.84
C GLU A 523 -11.61 3.38 13.61
N ASP A 524 -11.90 3.85 12.39
CA ASP A 524 -11.20 3.44 11.15
C ASP A 524 -10.00 4.35 10.78
N GLU A 525 -9.68 5.39 11.57
CA GLU A 525 -8.51 6.27 11.39
C GLU A 525 -7.77 6.53 12.72
N GLU A 526 -6.84 5.63 13.12
CA GLU A 526 -5.58 5.93 13.87
C GLU A 526 -4.76 4.63 14.18
N GLU A 527 -4.32 3.88 13.15
CA GLU A 527 -3.20 2.91 13.29
C GLU A 527 -1.84 3.66 13.16
N ASP A 528 -1.61 4.67 14.02
CA ASP A 528 -0.34 5.45 14.12
C ASP A 528 0.20 5.40 15.58
N SER A 529 -0.10 4.30 16.29
CA SER A 529 0.33 3.99 17.65
C SER A 529 1.51 3.01 17.63
N SER A 530 2.50 3.23 18.50
CA SER A 530 3.83 2.59 18.44
C SER A 530 3.81 1.05 18.38
N ASP A 531 4.40 0.49 17.32
CA ASP A 531 4.42 -0.94 16.96
C ASP A 531 4.87 -1.91 18.08
N GLU A 532 5.75 -1.47 18.99
CA GLU A 532 6.44 -2.38 19.91
C GLU A 532 5.57 -2.97 21.04
N GLU A 533 4.39 -2.38 21.37
CA GLU A 533 3.54 -2.89 22.46
C GLU A 533 2.41 -3.84 22.00
N GLU A 534 1.98 -3.83 20.72
CA GLU A 534 0.92 -4.75 20.25
C GLU A 534 1.42 -6.15 19.86
N GLU A 535 2.64 -6.28 19.32
CA GLU A 535 3.12 -7.55 18.73
C GLU A 535 3.18 -8.71 19.74
N GLU A 536 3.52 -8.46 21.02
CA GLU A 536 3.64 -9.48 22.08
C GLU A 536 2.33 -10.26 22.32
N SER A 537 1.18 -9.71 21.89
CA SER A 537 -0.14 -10.32 22.05
C SER A 537 -0.68 -11.02 20.80
N THR A 538 0.13 -11.15 19.74
CA THR A 538 -0.33 -11.66 18.43
C THR A 538 0.01 -13.14 18.19
N LYS A 539 -0.94 -13.87 17.59
CA LYS A 539 -0.74 -15.24 17.10
C LYS A 539 -0.45 -15.25 15.59
N TYR A 540 0.59 -15.97 15.20
CA TYR A 540 0.96 -16.15 13.78
C TYR A 540 0.05 -17.14 13.05
N ILE A 541 -0.36 -16.74 11.85
CA ILE A 541 -0.93 -17.56 10.77
C ILE A 541 -0.20 -17.26 9.45
N ASN A 542 -0.01 -18.25 8.57
CA ASN A 542 0.55 -18.03 7.24
C ASN A 542 -0.52 -17.45 6.29
N ALA A 543 -0.67 -16.12 6.36
CA ALA A 543 -1.52 -15.34 5.47
C ALA A 543 -0.98 -13.90 5.33
N SER A 544 -1.18 -13.30 4.16
CA SER A 544 -0.80 -11.92 3.84
C SER A 544 -2.04 -11.09 3.48
N HIS A 545 -2.08 -9.84 3.93
CA HIS A 545 -2.96 -8.83 3.32
C HIS A 545 -2.43 -8.46 1.94
N ILE A 546 -3.29 -8.54 0.93
CA ILE A 546 -3.00 -8.25 -0.48
C ILE A 546 -3.90 -7.11 -0.95
N ASN A 547 -3.36 -6.20 -1.74
CA ASN A 547 -4.10 -5.03 -2.23
C ASN A 547 -5.00 -5.39 -3.42
N GLY A 548 -6.15 -4.72 -3.47
CA GLY A 548 -7.10 -4.83 -4.57
C GLY A 548 -7.06 -3.60 -5.45
N TYR A 549 -7.66 -3.69 -6.64
CA TYR A 549 -7.80 -2.54 -7.53
C TYR A 549 -8.40 -1.31 -6.80
N TRP A 550 -9.48 -1.50 -6.04
CA TRP A 550 -10.18 -0.39 -5.36
C TRP A 550 -9.53 0.13 -4.06
N GLY A 551 -8.42 -0.46 -3.60
CA GLY A 551 -7.77 -0.04 -2.36
C GLY A 551 -7.01 -1.14 -1.62
N PRO A 552 -6.34 -0.79 -0.51
CA PRO A 552 -5.46 -1.70 0.21
C PRO A 552 -6.22 -2.79 0.99
N ARG A 553 -5.51 -3.85 1.37
CA ARG A 553 -6.01 -4.97 2.21
C ARG A 553 -7.28 -5.68 1.67
N ALA A 554 -7.61 -5.56 0.37
CA ALA A 554 -8.83 -6.11 -0.23
C ALA A 554 -8.92 -7.65 -0.23
N PHE A 555 -7.77 -8.34 -0.21
CA PHE A 555 -7.73 -9.80 -0.03
C PHE A 555 -6.88 -10.19 1.17
N ILE A 556 -7.14 -11.41 1.66
CA ILE A 556 -6.22 -12.16 2.50
C ILE A 556 -5.79 -13.40 1.70
N ALA A 557 -4.55 -13.41 1.22
CA ALA A 557 -3.96 -14.59 0.57
C ALA A 557 -3.38 -15.51 1.66
N ALA A 558 -3.99 -16.68 1.84
CA ALA A 558 -3.65 -17.64 2.89
C ALA A 558 -3.30 -19.01 2.31
N GLN A 559 -2.48 -19.78 3.01
CA GLN A 559 -2.33 -21.21 2.69
C GLN A 559 -3.60 -21.99 3.10
N THR A 560 -3.84 -23.14 2.47
CA THR A 560 -4.89 -24.07 2.91
C THR A 560 -4.60 -24.55 4.33
N PRO A 561 -5.57 -24.43 5.28
CA PRO A 561 -5.35 -24.77 6.68
C PRO A 561 -4.76 -26.15 6.89
N LEU A 562 -3.83 -26.24 7.85
CA LEU A 562 -3.31 -27.50 8.38
C LEU A 562 -4.23 -27.92 9.55
N PRO A 563 -4.26 -29.20 9.95
CA PRO A 563 -5.02 -29.66 11.13
C PRO A 563 -4.83 -28.75 12.36
N ASP A 564 -3.57 -28.42 12.67
CA ASP A 564 -3.18 -27.59 13.81
C ASP A 564 -3.48 -26.08 13.63
N THR A 565 -3.85 -25.63 12.43
CA THR A 565 -4.13 -24.20 12.13
C THR A 565 -5.57 -23.91 11.69
N MET A 566 -6.47 -24.91 11.66
CA MET A 566 -7.89 -24.69 11.32
C MET A 566 -8.58 -23.69 12.28
N ALA A 567 -8.27 -23.76 13.57
CA ALA A 567 -8.78 -22.79 14.55
C ALA A 567 -8.26 -21.37 14.30
N ASP A 568 -7.00 -21.24 13.88
CA ASP A 568 -6.39 -19.94 13.58
C ASP A 568 -6.98 -19.33 12.30
N PHE A 569 -7.28 -20.18 11.31
CA PHE A 569 -7.97 -19.75 10.09
C PHE A 569 -9.39 -19.22 10.37
N TRP A 570 -10.16 -19.88 11.25
CA TRP A 570 -11.47 -19.37 11.62
C TRP A 570 -11.41 -18.12 12.50
N SER A 571 -10.45 -18.04 13.43
CA SER A 571 -10.18 -16.80 14.16
C SER A 571 -9.81 -15.65 13.22
N MET A 572 -9.03 -15.91 12.16
CA MET A 572 -8.70 -14.94 11.12
C MET A 572 -9.94 -14.45 10.36
N VAL A 573 -10.76 -15.37 9.85
CA VAL A 573 -12.02 -15.05 9.14
C VAL A 573 -12.96 -14.24 10.05
N TYR A 574 -13.03 -14.58 11.34
CA TYR A 574 -13.84 -13.86 12.32
C TYR A 574 -13.31 -12.46 12.61
N GLN A 575 -12.07 -12.34 13.09
CA GLN A 575 -11.44 -11.08 13.52
C GLN A 575 -11.28 -10.08 12.39
N LYS A 576 -10.95 -10.53 11.17
CA LYS A 576 -10.83 -9.65 9.99
C LYS A 576 -12.16 -9.41 9.26
N LYS A 577 -13.30 -9.80 9.88
CA LYS A 577 -14.66 -9.60 9.36
C LYS A 577 -14.87 -10.10 7.91
N ALA A 578 -14.06 -11.06 7.45
CA ALA A 578 -14.09 -11.55 6.08
C ALA A 578 -15.46 -12.19 5.78
N ALA A 579 -16.14 -11.73 4.73
CA ALA A 579 -17.48 -12.19 4.36
C ALA A 579 -17.46 -13.31 3.31
N THR A 580 -16.32 -13.49 2.63
CA THR A 580 -16.15 -14.41 1.51
C THR A 580 -14.84 -15.19 1.67
N ILE A 581 -14.90 -16.50 1.43
CA ILE A 581 -13.76 -17.41 1.34
C ILE A 581 -13.77 -18.05 -0.05
N VAL A 582 -12.64 -18.02 -0.73
CA VAL A 582 -12.40 -18.67 -2.02
C VAL A 582 -11.33 -19.73 -1.84
N MET A 583 -11.67 -20.97 -2.18
CA MET A 583 -10.86 -22.16 -2.08
C MET A 583 -10.49 -22.64 -3.48
N LEU A 584 -9.18 -22.66 -3.75
CA LEU A 584 -8.58 -23.02 -5.04
C LEU A 584 -7.72 -24.30 -4.94
N SER A 585 -7.73 -24.98 -3.79
CA SER A 585 -6.98 -26.22 -3.54
C SER A 585 -7.68 -27.47 -4.06
N ASP A 586 -6.88 -28.46 -4.47
CA ASP A 586 -7.38 -29.80 -4.79
C ASP A 586 -7.80 -30.54 -3.52
N CYS A 587 -9.08 -30.91 -3.44
CA CYS A 587 -9.57 -31.89 -2.48
C CYS A 587 -9.49 -33.30 -3.10
N SER A 588 -8.33 -33.96 -3.02
CA SER A 588 -8.26 -35.40 -3.35
C SER A 588 -9.09 -36.21 -2.34
N GLU A 589 -9.66 -37.36 -2.74
CA GLU A 589 -10.45 -38.20 -1.81
C GLU A 589 -9.63 -38.71 -0.61
N GLU A 590 -8.30 -38.78 -0.73
CA GLU A 590 -7.39 -39.16 0.36
C GLU A 590 -7.02 -37.95 1.26
N ASP A 591 -6.83 -36.75 0.69
CA ASP A 591 -6.56 -35.51 1.45
C ASP A 591 -7.81 -34.93 2.17
N LYS A 592 -9.02 -35.34 1.75
CA LYS A 592 -10.30 -34.87 2.30
C LYS A 592 -10.51 -35.16 3.78
N SER A 593 -9.79 -36.10 4.39
CA SER A 593 -9.92 -36.35 5.84
C SER A 593 -9.17 -35.33 6.71
N ASP A 594 -8.05 -34.79 6.22
CA ASP A 594 -7.10 -34.05 7.06
C ASP A 594 -7.11 -32.53 6.85
N SER A 595 -7.62 -32.03 5.71
CA SER A 595 -7.62 -30.59 5.39
C SER A 595 -9.00 -29.92 5.39
N VAL A 596 -10.08 -30.62 5.76
CA VAL A 596 -11.44 -30.06 5.77
C VAL A 596 -11.71 -29.27 7.06
N TYR A 597 -11.66 -27.94 6.94
CA TYR A 597 -11.89 -26.99 8.02
C TYR A 597 -13.38 -26.65 8.23
N TRP A 598 -14.31 -27.45 7.73
CA TRP A 598 -15.75 -27.36 8.00
C TRP A 598 -16.29 -28.75 8.33
N ASP A 599 -17.61 -28.91 8.45
CA ASP A 599 -18.25 -30.21 8.55
C ASP A 599 -19.70 -30.11 8.05
N LYS A 600 -20.40 -31.26 7.93
CA LYS A 600 -21.85 -31.27 7.67
C LYS A 600 -22.63 -30.88 8.92
N ASP A 601 -22.18 -31.37 10.06
CA ASP A 601 -22.70 -31.00 11.36
C ASP A 601 -22.02 -29.72 11.88
N LYS A 602 -22.65 -29.08 12.86
CA LYS A 602 -22.07 -27.92 13.52
C LYS A 602 -20.79 -28.30 14.29
N LYS A 603 -19.66 -27.65 13.97
CA LYS A 603 -18.33 -27.96 14.53
C LYS A 603 -17.70 -26.74 15.18
N THR A 604 -16.88 -26.95 16.20
CA THR A 604 -16.19 -25.88 16.93
C THR A 604 -14.69 -25.97 16.68
N PHE A 605 -14.10 -24.87 16.22
CA PHE A 605 -12.67 -24.72 15.96
C PHE A 605 -12.11 -23.62 16.87
N GLY A 606 -11.48 -24.01 17.98
CA GLY A 606 -11.06 -23.05 19.01
C GLY A 606 -12.26 -22.36 19.66
N GLU A 607 -12.33 -21.02 19.54
CA GLU A 607 -13.46 -20.22 20.05
C GLU A 607 -14.54 -19.93 18.99
N ILE A 608 -14.40 -20.44 17.75
CA ILE A 608 -15.35 -20.21 16.65
C ILE A 608 -16.15 -21.48 16.35
N GLU A 609 -17.48 -21.39 16.43
CA GLU A 609 -18.40 -22.39 15.88
C GLU A 609 -18.66 -22.10 14.40
N VAL A 610 -18.76 -23.16 13.61
CA VAL A 610 -18.99 -23.13 12.16
C VAL A 610 -20.09 -24.14 11.83
N GLU A 611 -21.08 -23.70 11.06
CA GLU A 611 -22.24 -24.48 10.63
C GLU A 611 -22.49 -24.25 9.14
N VAL A 612 -22.64 -25.31 8.34
CA VAL A 612 -22.97 -25.18 6.91
C VAL A 612 -24.49 -25.14 6.77
N ALA A 613 -25.05 -23.94 6.51
CA ALA A 613 -26.49 -23.72 6.42
C ALA A 613 -27.10 -24.13 5.06
N SER A 614 -26.34 -23.97 3.97
CA SER A 614 -26.69 -24.55 2.66
C SER A 614 -25.43 -24.91 1.86
N THR A 615 -25.60 -25.77 0.85
CA THR A 615 -24.56 -26.10 -0.14
C THR A 615 -25.21 -26.21 -1.50
N ASP A 616 -24.72 -25.41 -2.44
CA ASP A 616 -25.19 -25.31 -3.81
C ASP A 616 -24.03 -25.75 -4.73
N THR A 617 -24.28 -26.71 -5.63
CA THR A 617 -23.22 -27.34 -6.45
C THR A 617 -23.48 -27.11 -7.93
N SER A 618 -22.50 -26.55 -8.63
CA SER A 618 -22.45 -26.42 -10.09
C SER A 618 -21.34 -27.31 -10.69
N PRO A 619 -21.27 -27.47 -12.02
CA PRO A 619 -20.18 -28.21 -12.67
C PRO A 619 -18.78 -27.61 -12.47
N THR A 620 -18.67 -26.35 -12.04
CA THR A 620 -17.42 -25.60 -11.89
C THR A 620 -17.15 -25.13 -10.46
N LEU A 621 -18.16 -25.08 -9.59
CA LEU A 621 -18.11 -24.38 -8.31
C LEU A 621 -19.01 -25.07 -7.27
N ILE A 622 -18.51 -25.28 -6.06
CA ILE A 622 -19.36 -25.54 -4.88
C ILE A 622 -19.45 -24.27 -4.07
N THR A 623 -20.66 -23.78 -3.83
CA THR A 623 -20.92 -22.65 -2.95
C THR A 623 -21.52 -23.16 -1.64
N ARG A 624 -21.05 -22.67 -0.50
CA ARG A 624 -21.60 -22.99 0.82
C ARG A 624 -21.92 -21.71 1.57
N ASN A 625 -23.14 -21.58 2.07
CA ASN A 625 -23.48 -20.53 3.02
C ASN A 625 -23.15 -21.05 4.42
N MET A 626 -22.06 -20.54 5.00
CA MET A 626 -21.61 -20.91 6.34
C MET A 626 -22.07 -19.87 7.36
N LEU A 627 -22.49 -20.31 8.55
CA LEU A 627 -22.77 -19.46 9.70
C LEU A 627 -21.63 -19.64 10.70
N ILE A 628 -20.93 -18.54 11.04
CA ILE A 628 -19.90 -18.54 12.07
C ILE A 628 -20.35 -17.81 13.32
N ARG A 629 -20.01 -18.33 14.50
CA ARG A 629 -20.37 -17.73 15.79
C ARG A 629 -19.22 -17.89 16.78
N HIS A 630 -18.79 -16.79 17.40
CA HIS A 630 -17.86 -16.87 18.53
C HIS A 630 -18.56 -17.49 19.75
N VAL A 631 -17.99 -18.50 20.41
CA VAL A 631 -18.66 -19.28 21.48
C VAL A 631 -19.21 -18.40 22.61
N LYS A 632 -18.48 -17.34 22.97
CA LYS A 632 -18.86 -16.34 24.00
C LYS A 632 -19.97 -15.36 23.56
N ARG A 633 -20.30 -15.27 22.27
CA ARG A 633 -21.27 -14.31 21.71
C ARG A 633 -22.51 -15.00 21.13
N LYS A 634 -23.65 -14.33 21.10
CA LYS A 634 -24.91 -14.91 20.60
C LYS A 634 -25.11 -14.76 19.09
N GLU A 635 -24.48 -13.76 18.48
CA GLU A 635 -24.70 -13.40 17.08
C GLU A 635 -23.88 -14.28 16.14
N SER A 636 -24.56 -14.86 15.15
CA SER A 636 -23.95 -15.60 14.05
C SER A 636 -23.83 -14.71 12.81
N ARG A 637 -22.67 -14.74 12.15
CA ARG A 637 -22.39 -14.00 10.91
C ARG A 637 -22.36 -14.97 9.72
N PRO A 638 -23.04 -14.68 8.60
CA PRO A 638 -22.90 -15.48 7.39
C PRO A 638 -21.56 -15.21 6.71
N VAL A 639 -20.97 -16.27 6.16
CA VAL A 639 -19.77 -16.26 5.32
C VAL A 639 -20.05 -17.13 4.09
N LYS A 640 -19.81 -16.59 2.89
CA LYS A 640 -19.91 -17.36 1.65
C LYS A 640 -18.60 -18.06 1.37
N HIS A 641 -18.64 -19.37 1.19
CA HIS A 641 -17.49 -20.20 0.83
C HIS A 641 -17.65 -20.71 -0.59
N PHE A 642 -16.61 -20.55 -1.41
CA PHE A 642 -16.59 -20.89 -2.83
C PHE A 642 -15.42 -21.83 -3.11
N GLU A 643 -15.68 -23.06 -3.52
CA GLU A 643 -14.67 -24.07 -3.87
C GLU A 643 -14.69 -24.30 -5.39
N PHE A 644 -13.60 -23.94 -6.06
CA PHE A 644 -13.47 -24.03 -7.51
C PHE A 644 -13.01 -25.43 -7.94
N LEU A 645 -13.78 -26.07 -8.81
CA LEU A 645 -13.60 -27.48 -9.20
C LEU A 645 -12.83 -27.71 -10.50
N LYS A 646 -12.51 -26.65 -11.27
CA LYS A 646 -11.84 -26.74 -12.59
C LYS A 646 -10.35 -26.42 -12.57
N TRP A 647 -9.76 -26.42 -11.37
CA TRP A 647 -8.32 -26.54 -11.18
C TRP A 647 -8.07 -27.99 -10.74
N SER A 648 -7.63 -28.85 -11.64
CA SER A 648 -7.13 -30.18 -11.28
C SER A 648 -5.69 -30.05 -10.77
N SER A 649 -5.01 -31.17 -10.47
CA SER A 649 -3.60 -31.19 -10.01
C SER A 649 -2.55 -30.70 -11.03
N ALA A 650 -3.00 -30.05 -12.11
CA ALA A 650 -2.19 -29.20 -12.96
C ALA A 650 -1.84 -27.87 -12.27
N GLU A 651 -0.86 -27.17 -12.83
CA GLU A 651 -0.45 -25.84 -12.37
C GLU A 651 -1.50 -24.77 -12.72
N LEU A 652 -2.20 -24.93 -13.85
CA LEU A 652 -3.19 -23.98 -14.39
C LEU A 652 -4.59 -24.62 -14.54
N PRO A 653 -5.68 -23.82 -14.56
CA PRO A 653 -7.02 -24.27 -14.94
C PRO A 653 -7.08 -24.75 -16.39
N GLU A 654 -7.93 -25.74 -16.68
CA GLU A 654 -8.12 -26.27 -18.05
C GLU A 654 -8.68 -25.23 -19.04
N LYS A 655 -9.46 -24.27 -18.53
CA LYS A 655 -10.06 -23.17 -19.31
C LYS A 655 -9.96 -21.87 -18.53
N PRO A 656 -9.37 -20.81 -19.10
CA PRO A 656 -9.36 -19.49 -18.46
C PRO A 656 -10.76 -18.95 -18.16
N GLN A 657 -11.73 -19.21 -19.05
CA GLN A 657 -13.11 -18.72 -18.92
C GLN A 657 -13.76 -19.19 -17.62
N ASP A 658 -13.64 -20.49 -17.27
CA ASP A 658 -14.25 -21.08 -16.08
C ASP A 658 -13.83 -20.34 -14.79
N LEU A 659 -12.57 -19.90 -14.70
CA LEU A 659 -12.08 -19.12 -13.55
C LEU A 659 -12.57 -17.67 -13.61
N THR A 660 -12.56 -17.03 -14.77
CA THR A 660 -13.01 -15.63 -14.90
C THR A 660 -14.51 -15.47 -14.66
N ASP A 661 -15.32 -16.45 -15.02
CA ASP A 661 -16.77 -16.44 -14.77
C ASP A 661 -17.05 -16.68 -13.28
N VAL A 662 -16.30 -17.56 -12.62
CA VAL A 662 -16.36 -17.70 -11.16
C VAL A 662 -15.95 -16.41 -10.44
N ILE A 663 -14.95 -15.66 -10.92
CA ILE A 663 -14.62 -14.33 -10.38
C ILE A 663 -15.80 -13.35 -10.54
N LYS A 664 -16.46 -13.33 -11.70
CA LYS A 664 -17.65 -12.48 -11.93
C LYS A 664 -18.81 -12.87 -11.02
N ASP A 665 -19.08 -14.16 -10.87
CA ASP A 665 -20.15 -14.69 -10.00
C ASP A 665 -19.89 -14.36 -8.53
N ILE A 666 -18.64 -14.50 -8.06
CA ILE A 666 -18.24 -14.10 -6.71
C ILE A 666 -18.45 -12.59 -6.54
N LYS A 667 -17.95 -11.74 -7.46
CA LYS A 667 -18.15 -10.27 -7.43
C LYS A 667 -19.64 -9.89 -7.36
N GLN A 668 -20.49 -10.48 -8.21
CA GLN A 668 -21.94 -10.25 -8.21
C GLN A 668 -22.59 -10.70 -6.90
N SER A 669 -22.24 -11.90 -6.41
CA SER A 669 -22.81 -12.46 -5.19
C SER A 669 -22.36 -11.74 -3.90
N CYS A 670 -21.23 -11.04 -3.93
CA CYS A 670 -20.75 -10.20 -2.84
C CYS A 670 -21.50 -8.87 -2.76
N GLY A 671 -22.17 -8.43 -3.83
CA GLY A 671 -22.97 -7.21 -3.87
C GLY A 671 -22.14 -5.94 -4.10
N SER A 672 -22.50 -5.15 -5.11
CA SER A 672 -21.75 -3.97 -5.56
C SER A 672 -21.85 -2.74 -4.62
N SER A 673 -22.14 -2.94 -3.33
CA SER A 673 -22.30 -1.84 -2.38
C SER A 673 -20.94 -1.25 -1.95
N LYS A 674 -20.85 0.08 -1.84
CA LYS A 674 -19.61 0.75 -1.38
C LYS A 674 -19.15 0.26 0.00
N SER A 675 -20.09 -0.13 0.87
CA SER A 675 -19.84 -0.66 2.21
C SER A 675 -19.25 -2.08 2.26
N GLN A 676 -19.34 -2.87 1.19
CA GLN A 676 -18.76 -4.23 1.15
C GLN A 676 -17.36 -4.27 0.52
N ARG A 677 -16.91 -3.15 -0.10
CA ARG A 677 -15.53 -2.99 -0.58
C ARG A 677 -14.49 -2.93 0.56
N SER A 678 -14.92 -2.78 1.81
CA SER A 678 -14.05 -2.73 2.99
C SER A 678 -13.76 -4.09 3.64
N THR A 679 -14.53 -5.14 3.34
CA THR A 679 -14.32 -6.46 3.95
C THR A 679 -13.43 -7.33 3.07
N PRO A 680 -12.33 -7.90 3.60
CA PRO A 680 -11.40 -8.68 2.79
C PRO A 680 -12.01 -10.00 2.29
N VAL A 681 -11.70 -10.36 1.05
CA VAL A 681 -11.95 -11.70 0.50
C VAL A 681 -10.77 -12.60 0.87
N VAL A 682 -11.03 -13.69 1.61
CA VAL A 682 -10.00 -14.70 1.90
C VAL A 682 -9.84 -15.59 0.68
N VAL A 683 -8.65 -15.67 0.11
CA VAL A 683 -8.32 -16.52 -1.05
C VAL A 683 -7.23 -17.49 -0.64
N HIS A 684 -7.49 -18.79 -0.74
CA HIS A 684 -6.51 -19.81 -0.37
C HIS A 684 -6.33 -20.92 -1.41
N CYS A 685 -5.07 -21.33 -1.54
CA CYS A 685 -4.61 -22.51 -2.24
C CYS A 685 -3.54 -23.21 -1.38
N ASN A 686 -2.92 -24.28 -1.86
CA ASN A 686 -2.04 -25.13 -1.05
C ASN A 686 -0.99 -24.32 -0.27
N ASP A 687 -0.23 -23.48 -0.96
CA ASP A 687 0.77 -22.54 -0.41
C ASP A 687 0.23 -21.12 -0.14
N GLY A 688 -0.94 -20.80 -0.68
CA GLY A 688 -1.52 -19.46 -0.65
C GLY A 688 -0.87 -18.45 -1.59
N SER A 689 -0.10 -18.90 -2.60
CA SER A 689 0.57 -18.01 -3.55
C SER A 689 0.40 -18.44 -5.01
N SER A 690 0.59 -19.73 -5.33
CA SER A 690 0.50 -20.26 -6.70
C SER A 690 -0.84 -19.91 -7.39
N ARG A 691 -1.93 -20.57 -6.98
CA ARG A 691 -3.27 -20.37 -7.56
C ARG A 691 -3.92 -19.08 -7.04
N SER A 692 -3.67 -18.71 -5.78
CA SER A 692 -4.14 -17.44 -5.20
C SER A 692 -3.61 -16.22 -5.95
N GLY A 693 -2.36 -16.24 -6.43
CA GLY A 693 -1.75 -15.15 -7.19
C GLY A 693 -2.46 -14.90 -8.52
N ILE A 694 -2.75 -15.96 -9.28
CA ILE A 694 -3.57 -15.87 -10.51
C ILE A 694 -4.95 -15.29 -10.20
N PHE A 695 -5.63 -15.78 -9.16
CA PHE A 695 -6.98 -15.30 -8.81
C PHE A 695 -6.98 -13.81 -8.43
N CYS A 696 -6.07 -13.37 -7.57
CA CYS A 696 -5.92 -11.96 -7.18
C CYS A 696 -5.55 -11.08 -8.38
N ALA A 697 -4.67 -11.58 -9.28
CA ALA A 697 -4.29 -10.86 -10.48
C ALA A 697 -5.48 -10.66 -11.43
N LEU A 698 -6.18 -11.75 -11.78
CA LEU A 698 -7.36 -11.67 -12.64
C LEU A 698 -8.46 -10.81 -12.02
N TRP A 699 -8.67 -10.87 -10.70
CA TRP A 699 -9.65 -10.00 -10.04
C TRP A 699 -9.32 -8.52 -10.25
N ASN A 700 -8.06 -8.13 -10.01
CA ASN A 700 -7.58 -6.76 -10.12
C ASN A 700 -7.59 -6.25 -11.57
N VAL A 701 -7.13 -7.06 -12.53
CA VAL A 701 -7.12 -6.67 -13.95
C VAL A 701 -8.54 -6.64 -14.53
N LEU A 702 -9.45 -7.50 -14.08
CA LEU A 702 -10.87 -7.40 -14.48
C LEU A 702 -11.53 -6.14 -13.90
N ASP A 703 -11.21 -5.74 -12.67
CA ASP A 703 -11.70 -4.46 -12.11
C ASP A 703 -11.18 -3.25 -12.92
N SER A 704 -9.90 -3.22 -13.31
CA SER A 704 -9.35 -2.13 -14.14
C SER A 704 -9.96 -2.13 -15.55
N ALA A 705 -10.15 -3.30 -16.15
CA ALA A 705 -10.81 -3.45 -17.45
C ALA A 705 -12.26 -2.93 -17.42
N ASP A 706 -12.99 -3.21 -16.34
CA ASP A 706 -14.37 -2.75 -16.18
C ASP A 706 -14.46 -1.24 -15.91
N SER A 707 -13.57 -0.65 -15.11
CA SER A 707 -13.63 0.79 -14.79
C SER A 707 -12.90 1.72 -15.76
N GLU A 708 -11.67 1.39 -16.18
CA GLU A 708 -10.79 2.27 -16.96
C GLU A 708 -10.69 1.88 -18.44
N LYS A 709 -11.24 0.72 -18.83
CA LYS A 709 -11.15 0.14 -20.19
C LYS A 709 -9.72 -0.16 -20.64
N LEU A 710 -8.89 -0.59 -19.71
CA LEU A 710 -7.48 -0.97 -19.90
C LEU A 710 -7.02 -2.00 -18.86
N VAL A 711 -5.91 -2.66 -19.18
CA VAL A 711 -5.28 -3.72 -18.38
C VAL A 711 -3.78 -3.45 -18.24
N ASP A 712 -3.19 -3.79 -17.09
CA ASP A 712 -1.74 -3.76 -16.87
C ASP A 712 -1.34 -5.02 -16.09
N VAL A 713 -1.15 -6.11 -16.84
CA VAL A 713 -0.83 -7.43 -16.28
C VAL A 713 0.54 -7.41 -15.60
N PHE A 714 1.50 -6.68 -16.17
CA PHE A 714 2.84 -6.52 -15.62
C PHE A 714 2.84 -5.85 -14.24
N GLN A 715 2.21 -4.68 -14.10
CA GLN A 715 2.22 -3.95 -12.82
C GLN A 715 1.40 -4.66 -11.74
N VAL A 716 0.30 -5.33 -12.10
CA VAL A 716 -0.43 -6.19 -11.16
C VAL A 716 0.46 -7.37 -10.71
N ALA A 717 1.16 -8.03 -11.62
CA ALA A 717 2.06 -9.13 -11.28
C ALA A 717 3.24 -8.68 -10.39
N LYS A 718 3.87 -7.55 -10.74
CA LYS A 718 4.94 -6.89 -9.96
C LYS A 718 4.49 -6.55 -8.55
N THR A 719 3.29 -5.99 -8.40
CA THR A 719 2.71 -5.64 -7.09
C THR A 719 2.47 -6.89 -6.24
N LEU A 720 1.86 -7.94 -6.80
CA LEU A 720 1.61 -9.19 -6.08
C LEU A 720 2.92 -9.89 -5.63
N ARG A 721 3.96 -9.89 -6.48
CA ARG A 721 5.30 -10.39 -6.12
C ARG A 721 5.96 -9.59 -4.99
N LYS A 722 5.68 -8.29 -4.88
CA LYS A 722 6.16 -7.40 -3.81
C LYS A 722 5.46 -7.69 -2.48
N GLU A 723 4.17 -8.06 -2.53
CA GLU A 723 3.32 -8.29 -1.35
C GLU A 723 3.38 -9.71 -0.80
N ARG A 724 3.64 -10.74 -1.62
CA ARG A 724 3.79 -12.13 -1.12
C ARG A 724 4.74 -12.97 -1.97
N GLN A 725 5.55 -13.76 -1.28
CA GLN A 725 6.50 -14.70 -1.89
C GLN A 725 5.75 -15.75 -2.74
N GLY A 726 6.26 -16.05 -3.93
CA GLY A 726 5.74 -17.10 -4.82
C GLY A 726 4.51 -16.73 -5.65
N MET A 727 4.05 -15.47 -5.64
CA MET A 727 2.98 -15.01 -6.54
C MET A 727 3.48 -14.98 -8.00
N LEU A 728 2.75 -15.61 -8.93
CA LEU A 728 3.01 -15.54 -10.38
C LEU A 728 4.47 -15.85 -10.75
N SER A 729 4.98 -16.97 -10.25
CA SER A 729 6.42 -17.30 -10.29
C SER A 729 6.90 -17.97 -11.58
N SER A 730 5.99 -18.44 -12.44
CA SER A 730 6.29 -19.12 -13.70
C SER A 730 5.68 -18.38 -14.90
N LEU A 731 6.30 -18.54 -16.07
CA LEU A 731 5.90 -17.88 -17.31
C LEU A 731 4.49 -18.32 -17.74
N GLU A 732 4.18 -19.59 -17.51
CA GLU A 732 2.90 -20.22 -17.80
C GLU A 732 1.76 -19.57 -17.01
N GLN A 733 1.99 -19.23 -15.72
CA GLN A 733 1.03 -18.48 -14.90
C GLN A 733 0.83 -17.05 -15.41
N TYR A 734 1.87 -16.42 -15.98
CA TYR A 734 1.79 -15.07 -16.55
C TYR A 734 1.06 -15.06 -17.90
N GLN A 735 1.40 -15.99 -18.80
CA GLN A 735 0.72 -16.23 -20.08
C GLN A 735 -0.79 -16.49 -19.87
N PHE A 736 -1.14 -17.29 -18.86
CA PHE A 736 -2.52 -17.59 -18.52
C PHE A 736 -3.35 -16.34 -18.16
N LEU A 737 -2.75 -15.30 -17.57
CA LEU A 737 -3.46 -14.03 -17.31
C LEU A 737 -3.88 -13.36 -18.62
N TYR A 738 -2.99 -13.34 -19.60
CA TYR A 738 -3.27 -12.78 -20.92
C TYR A 738 -4.29 -13.62 -21.70
N ASP A 739 -4.18 -14.95 -21.68
CA ASP A 739 -5.16 -15.86 -22.31
C ASP A 739 -6.57 -15.72 -21.70
N ALA A 740 -6.65 -15.47 -20.38
CA ALA A 740 -7.91 -15.19 -19.70
C ALA A 740 -8.55 -13.89 -20.19
N LEU A 741 -7.77 -12.82 -20.36
CA LEU A 741 -8.26 -11.53 -20.84
C LEU A 741 -8.69 -11.61 -22.31
N GLU A 742 -7.91 -12.28 -23.15
CA GLU A 742 -8.26 -12.58 -24.55
C GLU A 742 -9.62 -13.30 -24.64
N GLY A 743 -9.85 -14.25 -23.74
CA GLY A 743 -11.10 -15.00 -23.61
C GLY A 743 -12.30 -14.21 -23.06
N VAL A 744 -12.08 -13.25 -22.16
CA VAL A 744 -13.15 -12.41 -21.57
C VAL A 744 -13.57 -11.28 -22.50
N PHE A 745 -12.65 -10.75 -23.30
CA PHE A 745 -12.85 -9.59 -24.17
C PHE A 745 -12.65 -9.92 -25.65
N PRO A 746 -13.46 -10.81 -26.27
CA PRO A 746 -13.25 -11.24 -27.65
C PRO A 746 -13.55 -10.13 -28.67
N VAL A 747 -12.83 -10.13 -29.79
CA VAL A 747 -13.11 -9.26 -30.95
C VAL A 747 -14.36 -9.74 -31.69
N GLN A 748 -15.31 -8.85 -31.93
CA GLN A 748 -16.42 -9.09 -32.86
C GLN A 748 -16.59 -7.88 -33.79
N ASN A 749 -16.61 -8.13 -35.11
CA ASN A 749 -16.69 -7.08 -36.15
C ASN A 749 -15.61 -5.97 -36.09
N GLY A 750 -14.45 -6.25 -35.48
CA GLY A 750 -13.36 -5.29 -35.32
C GLY A 750 -13.45 -4.41 -34.06
N GLU A 751 -14.48 -4.60 -33.23
CA GLU A 751 -14.60 -3.93 -31.92
C GLU A 751 -14.51 -4.96 -30.78
N VAL A 752 -13.89 -4.57 -29.68
CA VAL A 752 -13.79 -5.38 -28.45
C VAL A 752 -15.01 -5.10 -27.57
N LYS A 753 -15.81 -6.14 -27.30
CA LYS A 753 -17.01 -6.01 -26.49
C LYS A 753 -16.73 -6.33 -25.02
N ALA A 754 -17.28 -5.53 -24.11
CA ALA A 754 -17.44 -5.94 -22.72
C ALA A 754 -18.39 -7.15 -22.62
N PRO A 755 -18.19 -8.06 -21.65
CA PRO A 755 -18.99 -9.28 -21.55
C PRO A 755 -20.49 -8.99 -21.38
N GLN A 756 -21.32 -9.65 -22.20
CA GLN A 756 -22.76 -9.71 -21.94
C GLN A 756 -23.01 -10.60 -20.72
N ALA A 757 -23.88 -10.17 -19.81
CA ALA A 757 -24.28 -10.98 -18.66
C ALA A 757 -24.83 -12.34 -19.15
N SER A 758 -24.25 -13.43 -18.63
CA SER A 758 -24.68 -14.79 -18.91
C SER A 758 -26.14 -14.98 -18.44
N ALA A 759 -26.92 -15.72 -19.22
CA ALA A 759 -28.28 -16.06 -18.84
C ALA A 759 -28.25 -16.92 -17.55
N ALA A 760 -29.09 -16.56 -16.58
CA ALA A 760 -29.18 -17.28 -15.32
C ALA A 760 -29.47 -18.77 -15.55
N ILE A 761 -28.61 -19.64 -15.01
CA ILE A 761 -28.77 -21.09 -15.07
C ILE A 761 -29.96 -21.46 -14.16
N GLU A 762 -30.96 -22.16 -14.70
CA GLU A 762 -32.08 -22.66 -13.90
C GLU A 762 -31.60 -23.69 -12.86
N ILE A 763 -31.80 -23.39 -11.58
CA ILE A 763 -31.36 -24.21 -10.45
C ILE A 763 -32.44 -25.26 -10.14
N VAL A 764 -32.08 -26.54 -10.23
CA VAL A 764 -32.93 -27.66 -9.82
C VAL A 764 -32.62 -28.04 -8.37
N ASN A 765 -33.55 -27.73 -7.45
CA ASN A 765 -33.42 -28.07 -6.03
C ASN A 765 -33.78 -29.54 -5.75
N GLU A 766 -32.79 -30.42 -5.62
CA GLU A 766 -32.99 -31.77 -5.08
C GLU A 766 -33.01 -31.79 -3.54
N THR A 767 -34.11 -31.35 -2.93
CA THR A 767 -34.40 -31.69 -1.52
C THR A 767 -35.89 -31.65 -1.19
N LYS A 768 -36.66 -32.64 -1.68
CA LYS A 768 -37.98 -33.03 -1.12
C LYS A 768 -38.44 -34.39 -1.64
N ALA A 769 -37.85 -35.46 -1.11
CA ALA A 769 -38.23 -36.83 -1.41
C ALA A 769 -38.23 -37.73 -0.16
N ALA A 770 -39.21 -37.52 0.73
CA ALA A 770 -39.77 -38.56 1.61
C ALA A 770 -40.95 -38.01 2.41
N GLU A 771 -42.15 -38.57 2.17
CA GLU A 771 -43.26 -38.87 3.09
C GLU A 771 -44.63 -38.72 2.38
N GLN A 772 -45.32 -39.86 2.23
CA GLN A 772 -46.74 -39.93 1.81
C GLN A 772 -47.64 -40.10 3.05
N PRO A 773 -48.97 -39.91 2.96
CA PRO A 773 -49.79 -41.09 2.63
C PRO A 773 -51.10 -40.86 1.82
N THR A 774 -51.38 -41.82 0.93
CA THR A 774 -52.69 -42.40 0.54
C THR A 774 -53.90 -41.57 0.02
N GLU A 775 -54.27 -41.90 -1.23
CA GLU A 775 -55.63 -42.17 -1.76
C GLU A 775 -56.76 -41.10 -1.72
N LYS A 776 -57.25 -40.71 -2.91
CA LYS A 776 -58.46 -41.33 -3.55
C LYS A 776 -58.67 -40.90 -5.01
N LYS A 777 -59.58 -41.60 -5.70
CA LYS A 777 -59.88 -41.55 -7.16
C LYS A 777 -60.96 -40.50 -7.54
N GLU A 778 -61.28 -40.51 -8.85
CA GLU A 778 -62.49 -39.97 -9.53
C GLU A 778 -62.44 -38.46 -9.83
N GLU A 779 -62.82 -37.95 -11.01
CA GLU A 779 -63.30 -38.56 -12.28
C GLU A 779 -63.04 -37.59 -13.47
N GLN A 780 -62.91 -38.09 -14.70
CA GLN A 780 -63.10 -37.33 -15.96
C GLN A 780 -64.53 -37.63 -16.50
N PRO A 781 -65.08 -37.03 -17.60
CA PRO A 781 -64.48 -36.13 -18.61
C PRO A 781 -65.42 -35.01 -19.17
N ALA A 782 -64.92 -34.30 -20.21
CA ALA A 782 -65.68 -33.72 -21.35
C ALA A 782 -66.51 -32.43 -21.08
N GLU A 783 -66.78 -31.52 -22.04
CA GLU A 783 -66.42 -31.44 -23.48
C GLU A 783 -66.69 -30.01 -24.05
N LYS A 784 -66.30 -29.77 -25.32
CA LYS A 784 -66.78 -28.70 -26.27
C LYS A 784 -66.09 -27.31 -26.19
N LYS A 785 -65.37 -26.91 -27.25
CA LYS A 785 -65.79 -26.21 -28.51
C LYS A 785 -66.12 -24.72 -28.23
N GLU A 786 -65.79 -23.72 -29.06
CA GLU A 786 -65.09 -23.57 -30.34
C GLU A 786 -64.54 -22.10 -30.39
N GLU A 787 -63.81 -21.56 -31.37
CA GLU A 787 -63.57 -21.88 -32.80
C GLU A 787 -62.22 -21.30 -33.30
N GLN A 788 -61.86 -21.54 -34.56
CA GLN A 788 -60.94 -20.73 -35.40
C GLN A 788 -61.73 -20.41 -36.68
N PRO A 789 -61.57 -19.25 -37.37
CA PRO A 789 -60.47 -19.19 -38.36
C PRO A 789 -60.02 -17.76 -38.80
N ALA A 790 -59.08 -17.76 -39.76
CA ALA A 790 -59.03 -16.92 -40.98
C ALA A 790 -57.73 -16.13 -41.22
N SER A 791 -57.46 -15.88 -42.50
CA SER A 791 -56.15 -15.48 -43.06
C SER A 791 -56.30 -14.42 -44.18
N THR A 792 -55.20 -14.11 -44.86
CA THR A 792 -55.07 -13.51 -46.22
C THR A 792 -55.07 -11.98 -46.46
N THR A 793 -53.84 -11.47 -46.71
CA THR A 793 -53.36 -10.68 -47.88
C THR A 793 -53.92 -9.31 -48.31
N SER A 794 -53.01 -8.32 -48.43
CA SER A 794 -52.61 -7.62 -49.68
C SER A 794 -51.23 -6.95 -49.43
N ASN A 795 -50.39 -6.49 -50.38
CA ASN A 795 -50.52 -6.22 -51.82
C ASN A 795 -49.14 -6.44 -52.52
N GLY A 796 -49.04 -6.49 -53.86
CA GLY A 796 -47.82 -7.01 -54.54
C GLY A 796 -47.19 -6.17 -55.69
N GLN A 797 -46.03 -6.69 -56.14
CA GLN A 797 -45.41 -6.70 -57.49
C GLN A 797 -45.29 -5.44 -58.41
N GLN A 798 -44.03 -5.04 -58.65
CA GLN A 798 -43.24 -5.25 -59.90
C GLN A 798 -43.60 -4.57 -61.24
N GLU A 799 -42.72 -3.69 -61.75
CA GLU A 799 -42.41 -3.29 -63.16
C GLU A 799 -41.34 -2.15 -63.15
N ALA A 800 -40.71 -1.66 -64.24
CA ALA A 800 -39.86 -2.29 -65.27
C ALA A 800 -39.06 -1.20 -66.06
N ALA A 801 -37.96 -1.59 -66.72
CA ALA A 801 -37.28 -0.97 -67.89
C ALA A 801 -36.52 0.40 -67.84
N GLU A 802 -35.33 0.36 -68.46
CA GLU A 802 -34.48 1.34 -69.18
C GLU A 802 -34.76 2.87 -69.17
N SER A 803 -33.70 3.67 -68.95
CA SER A 803 -33.08 4.54 -69.99
C SER A 803 -31.94 5.43 -69.44
N ALA A 804 -30.93 5.73 -70.28
CA ALA A 804 -29.88 6.75 -70.02
C ALA A 804 -30.18 8.04 -70.83
N PRO A 805 -29.56 9.21 -70.55
CA PRO A 805 -28.28 9.50 -71.23
C PRO A 805 -27.28 10.49 -70.54
N LEU A 806 -25.99 10.24 -70.80
CA LEU A 806 -24.91 11.12 -71.30
C LEU A 806 -24.79 12.63 -70.88
N VAL A 807 -23.61 12.96 -70.29
CA VAL A 807 -22.50 13.92 -70.66
C VAL A 807 -22.79 15.29 -71.36
N PRO A 808 -21.89 16.32 -71.31
CA PRO A 808 -20.51 16.35 -71.86
C PRO A 808 -19.42 16.73 -70.81
N GLU A 809 -18.15 16.30 -70.85
CA GLU A 809 -17.15 16.08 -71.92
C GLU A 809 -16.25 17.32 -72.18
N ALA A 810 -14.97 17.19 -71.81
CA ALA A 810 -13.78 17.92 -72.27
C ALA A 810 -12.55 17.17 -71.72
N GLU A 811 -11.95 16.24 -72.47
CA GLU A 811 -10.79 16.44 -73.36
C GLU A 811 -9.45 16.60 -72.59
N LYS A 812 -8.53 15.61 -72.64
CA LYS A 812 -7.44 15.41 -73.64
C LYS A 812 -6.23 16.34 -73.37
N GLU A 813 -4.96 16.07 -73.72
CA GLU A 813 -4.21 14.98 -74.39
C GLU A 813 -2.70 15.17 -73.99
N VAL A 814 -1.92 14.14 -73.63
CA VAL A 814 -0.99 13.33 -74.48
C VAL A 814 0.46 13.84 -74.69
N LYS A 815 1.41 12.96 -74.30
CA LYS A 815 2.76 12.63 -74.85
C LYS A 815 3.92 13.65 -74.93
N LYS A 816 5.07 13.15 -74.40
CA LYS A 816 6.42 13.00 -75.03
C LYS A 816 7.21 14.28 -75.39
N GLU A 817 8.54 14.28 -75.53
CA GLU A 817 9.54 13.21 -75.79
C GLU A 817 10.96 13.63 -75.31
N GLU A 818 11.84 12.65 -75.04
CA GLU A 818 13.31 12.54 -75.35
C GLU A 818 14.28 13.76 -75.24
N ALA A 819 15.58 13.64 -74.89
CA ALA A 819 16.44 12.51 -74.45
C ALA A 819 17.81 13.01 -73.88
N GLU A 820 18.54 12.12 -73.18
CA GLU A 820 20.02 11.87 -73.20
C GLU A 820 21.07 13.03 -72.96
N GLU A 821 22.27 12.84 -72.38
CA GLU A 821 23.11 11.65 -72.07
C GLU A 821 24.18 11.93 -70.95
N VAL A 822 24.61 10.87 -70.21
CA VAL A 822 25.99 10.57 -69.68
C VAL A 822 26.73 11.47 -68.64
N SER A 823 26.89 10.99 -67.38
CA SER A 823 28.14 10.36 -66.83
C SER A 823 28.27 10.20 -65.27
N SER A 824 28.49 8.96 -64.83
CA SER A 824 29.24 8.44 -63.63
C SER A 824 29.28 9.15 -62.24
N THR A 825 28.53 8.58 -61.28
CA THR A 825 28.94 7.94 -59.98
C THR A 825 30.34 8.18 -59.37
N PRO A 826 30.53 8.10 -58.00
CA PRO A 826 29.91 7.08 -57.13
C PRO A 826 29.45 7.44 -55.69
N THR A 827 28.46 6.64 -55.25
CA THR A 827 28.25 6.03 -53.91
C THR A 827 28.62 6.79 -52.64
N GLU A 828 27.60 7.09 -51.83
CA GLU A 828 27.73 7.10 -50.37
C GLU A 828 26.51 6.41 -49.72
N THR A 829 26.77 5.64 -48.66
CA THR A 829 25.82 4.68 -48.06
C THR A 829 25.07 5.25 -46.88
N THR A 830 23.75 5.01 -46.82
CA THR A 830 22.94 5.18 -45.61
C THR A 830 23.50 4.30 -44.48
N PRO A 831 23.76 4.82 -43.27
CA PRO A 831 24.09 3.98 -42.12
C PRO A 831 22.84 3.22 -41.65
N LEU A 832 22.99 1.94 -41.34
CA LEU A 832 21.94 1.17 -40.67
C LEU A 832 21.71 1.66 -39.25
N GLU A 833 20.46 1.59 -38.80
CA GLU A 833 20.10 1.66 -37.39
C GLU A 833 20.75 0.49 -36.64
N GLY A 834 21.58 0.80 -35.64
CA GLY A 834 22.19 -0.20 -34.77
C GLY A 834 21.22 -0.59 -33.66
N ALA A 835 20.58 -1.75 -33.79
CA ALA A 835 19.88 -2.38 -32.67
C ALA A 835 20.88 -2.68 -31.54
N SER A 836 20.78 -1.91 -30.45
CA SER A 836 21.62 -2.09 -29.27
C SER A 836 21.01 -3.15 -28.35
N ASN A 837 21.23 -4.42 -28.67
CA ASN A 837 20.93 -5.53 -27.76
C ASN A 837 21.87 -5.47 -26.54
N GLY A 838 21.47 -4.74 -25.50
CA GLY A 838 22.05 -4.82 -24.17
C GLY A 838 21.71 -6.16 -23.53
N PRO A 839 22.55 -6.68 -22.61
CA PRO A 839 22.27 -7.95 -21.94
C PRO A 839 21.08 -7.81 -20.98
N THR A 840 20.08 -8.69 -21.11
CA THR A 840 18.96 -8.80 -20.17
C THR A 840 19.49 -9.16 -18.78
N VAL A 841 19.49 -8.19 -17.87
CA VAL A 841 19.83 -8.41 -16.46
C VAL A 841 18.54 -8.56 -15.67
N THR A 842 18.32 -9.73 -15.09
CA THR A 842 17.25 -9.94 -14.10
C THR A 842 17.50 -9.01 -12.91
N VAL A 843 16.56 -8.10 -12.67
CA VAL A 843 16.66 -7.13 -11.57
C VAL A 843 16.27 -7.83 -10.27
N GLU A 844 17.25 -8.40 -9.58
CA GLU A 844 17.12 -8.72 -8.16
C GLU A 844 17.08 -7.42 -7.34
N VAL A 845 16.05 -7.31 -6.48
CA VAL A 845 15.75 -6.15 -5.62
C VAL A 845 15.81 -6.56 -4.16
#